data_AF-A0A7C5Y1W1-F1
#
_entry.id   AF-A0A7C5Y1W1-F1
#
_cell.length_a   1.000
_cell.length_b   1.000
_cell.length_c   1.000
_cell.angle_alpha   90.00
_cell.angle_beta   90.00
_cell.angle_gamma   90.00
#
_symmetry.space_group_name_H-M   'P 1'
#
loop_
_entity.id
_entity.type
_entity.pdbx_description
1 polymer ?
#
loop_
_entity_poly.entity_id
_entity_poly.type
_entity_poly.pdbx_seq_one_letter_code
_entity_poly.pdbx_strand_id
1 'polypeptide(L)'
;MSNVYEDSLNKIFKAIGNKTRINILLKLYSVKESSFTDLMLDLNLSPRKDSGKFAHHLNILIEAGLVKENEEKRKYELTDFGEEIVLLLQKIKGDIIKKEGRYLVRTSNLTMEPFERRKIVEALMREAKAPRMIAEEIAREAEERILKSNIKYLTAPLIREIVNSILLERNLEDYRHAMTRLGLPVYDIERMINEEKFTINSPLFTYLKAGTSVMSEYALIKELPRNISDAHISGAINLNNLPFWGVMPETIHHDTNKIISSELTFSNLPNTFIPKIRKAKDIDEALENITKITHLAENHISVGQVIDDINVILSRFISEISYYDVLTKVRRMIISLNQIPGILKMPRSVAIGLRLDKSLEKDGFFEEKVLLFKAFLEVFICGDEGKRPFLTPLPIIKMDKYAFENTNFDEEISKVCELLYKWCTPIIVNIEWESNVESSYCWDLSRIDSFLKEKNSAGTLNTVLINLPRIALESRGDDLLFFSKLEENIKLSIDAMNYGKEKIKERVSRGALPFLSLEVDDENYYCVDCGYGRIGFIGLFEATKIHTNKDLYQEKEALTFSKKIIEKSLEFLKDYPKIKITEISSEDPSRRLFIADGIRYGFRTIEERIGKKISKYSLNTILPYDISIPLNRRIEIEGMFHKKMLGGHCLNIPLIEPIPPKDVFYRYIKEIICNNKVAAFTFSFDFTYCRKCGILMHGRHERCDYCGRALTVLEYYSKNLNTYVASNEKRNVKGYLL
;
A
#
# COMPACT_ATOMS: atom_id res chain seq x y z
N MET A 1 32.14 59.07 46.00
CA MET A 1 31.79 57.73 45.48
C MET A 1 31.48 57.74 43.98
N SER A 2 31.09 58.86 43.35
CA SER A 2 30.79 58.91 41.89
C SER A 2 32.01 58.67 40.98
N ASN A 3 33.16 59.28 41.26
CA ASN A 3 34.36 59.15 40.39
C ASN A 3 34.91 57.72 40.28
N VAL A 4 34.82 56.91 41.34
CA VAL A 4 35.36 55.53 41.35
C VAL A 4 34.50 54.60 40.49
N TYR A 5 33.19 54.86 40.43
CA TYR A 5 32.24 54.06 39.65
C TYR A 5 32.38 54.37 38.14
N GLU A 6 32.54 55.65 37.78
CA GLU A 6 32.79 56.07 36.40
C GLU A 6 34.13 55.57 35.86
N ASP A 7 35.19 55.59 36.67
CA ASP A 7 36.49 55.05 36.28
C ASP A 7 36.46 53.53 36.07
N SER A 8 35.69 52.81 36.88
CA SER A 8 35.52 51.35 36.74
C SER A 8 34.73 50.99 35.47
N LEU A 9 33.64 51.71 35.18
CA LEU A 9 32.88 51.57 33.94
C LEU A 9 33.73 51.88 32.70
N ASN A 10 34.52 52.96 32.75
CA ASN A 10 35.40 53.33 31.65
C ASN A 10 36.47 52.27 31.36
N LYS A 11 37.00 51.61 32.40
CA LYS A 11 37.93 50.47 32.24
C LYS A 11 37.26 49.30 31.53
N ILE A 12 36.03 48.96 31.91
CA ILE A 12 35.27 47.86 31.29
C ILE A 12 34.97 48.18 29.82
N PHE A 13 34.46 49.37 29.50
CA PHE A 13 34.18 49.77 28.12
C PHE A 13 35.45 49.82 27.27
N LYS A 14 36.56 50.31 27.82
CA LYS A 14 37.87 50.25 27.15
C LYS A 14 38.34 48.82 26.94
N ALA A 15 38.10 47.90 27.87
CA ALA A 15 38.49 46.50 27.75
C ALA A 15 37.69 45.79 26.64
N ILE A 16 36.38 45.98 26.59
CA ILE A 16 35.51 45.35 25.58
C ILE A 16 35.49 46.09 24.23
N GLY A 17 36.09 47.28 24.12
CA GLY A 17 36.14 48.06 22.87
C GLY A 17 37.10 47.54 21.79
N ASN A 18 37.76 46.38 21.98
CA ASN A 18 38.69 45.81 20.99
C ASN A 18 38.29 44.38 20.61
N LYS A 19 38.32 44.10 19.30
CA LYS A 19 37.92 42.83 18.69
C LYS A 19 38.63 41.60 19.28
N THR A 20 39.93 41.68 19.52
CA THR A 20 40.72 40.55 20.06
C THR A 20 40.27 40.22 21.48
N ARG A 21 40.04 41.24 22.32
CA ARG A 21 39.57 41.06 23.71
C ARG A 21 38.15 40.49 23.78
N ILE A 22 37.24 40.94 22.91
CA ILE A 22 35.91 40.34 22.78
C ILE A 22 36.02 38.85 22.42
N ASN A 23 36.88 38.50 21.46
CA ASN A 23 37.04 37.10 21.04
C ASN A 23 37.63 36.22 22.16
N ILE A 24 38.57 36.74 22.97
CA ILE A 24 39.08 36.05 24.17
C ILE A 24 37.92 35.74 25.12
N LEU A 25 37.09 36.74 25.45
CA LEU A 25 35.95 36.56 26.35
C LEU A 25 34.94 35.53 25.81
N LEU A 26 34.56 35.62 24.53
CA LEU A 26 33.66 34.67 23.89
C LEU A 26 34.21 33.24 23.87
N LYS A 27 35.52 33.10 23.64
CA LYS A 27 36.16 31.80 23.63
C LYS A 27 36.18 31.20 25.04
N LEU A 28 36.61 31.94 26.05
CA LEU A 28 36.59 31.51 27.45
C LEU A 28 35.17 31.15 27.92
N TYR A 29 34.14 31.87 27.49
CA TYR A 29 32.75 31.50 27.76
C TYR A 29 32.38 30.13 27.19
N SER A 30 32.88 29.79 26.01
CA SER A 30 32.59 28.51 25.33
C SER A 30 33.35 27.31 25.90
N VAL A 31 34.62 27.49 26.29
CA VAL A 31 35.49 26.40 26.77
C VAL A 31 35.67 26.36 28.30
N LYS A 32 35.08 27.32 29.01
CA LYS A 32 35.12 27.56 30.46
C LYS A 32 36.50 27.93 31.02
N GLU A 33 37.54 27.16 30.72
CA GLU A 33 38.93 27.46 31.09
C GLU A 33 39.88 27.12 29.94
N SER A 34 40.94 27.91 29.72
CA SER A 34 41.93 27.63 28.67
C SER A 34 43.32 28.17 29.00
N SER A 35 44.37 27.52 28.49
CA SER A 35 45.75 27.97 28.71
C SER A 35 46.09 29.17 27.82
N PHE A 36 47.14 29.91 28.17
CA PHE A 36 47.62 31.03 27.37
C PHE A 36 47.88 30.65 25.90
N THR A 37 48.57 29.52 25.69
CA THR A 37 48.93 29.04 24.35
C THR A 37 47.72 28.55 23.57
N ASP A 38 46.79 27.85 24.23
CA ASP A 38 45.59 27.33 23.57
C ASP A 38 44.66 28.46 23.14
N LEU A 39 44.48 29.49 23.98
CA LEU A 39 43.73 30.69 23.60
C LEU A 39 44.34 31.40 22.38
N MET A 40 45.66 31.48 22.29
CA MET A 40 46.31 32.06 21.11
C MET A 40 46.04 31.25 19.84
N LEU A 41 46.20 29.92 19.92
CA LEU A 41 45.96 29.02 18.78
C LEU A 41 44.51 29.07 18.33
N ASP A 42 43.57 29.04 19.26
CA ASP A 42 42.12 29.12 19.01
C ASP A 42 41.70 30.45 18.36
N LEU A 43 42.48 31.50 18.55
CA LEU A 43 42.26 32.83 17.95
C LEU A 43 43.08 33.04 16.66
N ASN A 44 43.72 31.99 16.13
CA ASN A 44 44.62 32.02 14.97
C ASN A 44 45.79 33.01 15.12
N LEU A 45 46.30 33.19 16.34
CA LEU A 45 47.46 34.02 16.65
C LEU A 45 48.72 33.16 16.79
N SER A 46 49.87 33.66 16.36
CA SER A 46 51.13 32.92 16.44
C SER A 46 51.78 33.07 17.82
N PRO A 47 52.01 31.98 18.58
CA PRO A 47 52.71 32.07 19.87
C PRO A 47 54.12 32.67 19.77
N ARG A 48 54.76 32.60 18.59
CA ARG A 48 56.10 33.16 18.36
C ARG A 48 56.10 34.65 18.01
N LYS A 49 55.05 35.17 17.36
CA LYS A 49 55.00 36.55 16.86
C LYS A 49 54.06 37.46 17.66
N ASP A 50 52.98 36.90 18.20
CA ASP A 50 51.87 37.67 18.75
C ASP A 50 51.77 37.58 20.28
N SER A 51 52.66 36.81 20.94
CA SER A 51 52.59 36.52 22.39
C SER A 51 52.58 37.79 23.24
N GLY A 52 53.46 38.76 22.97
CA GLY A 52 53.48 40.02 23.73
C GLY A 52 52.21 40.86 23.55
N LYS A 53 51.66 40.91 22.33
CA LYS A 53 50.40 41.63 22.04
C LYS A 53 49.20 40.93 22.66
N PHE A 54 49.19 39.60 22.63
CA PHE A 54 48.14 38.80 23.24
C PHE A 54 48.15 38.92 24.77
N ALA A 55 49.33 38.83 25.40
CA ALA A 55 49.50 39.06 26.83
C ALA A 55 48.99 40.44 27.26
N HIS A 56 49.29 41.48 26.47
CA HIS A 56 48.76 42.81 26.72
C HIS A 56 47.22 42.84 26.71
N HIS A 57 46.58 42.20 25.73
CA HIS A 57 45.12 42.13 25.67
C HIS A 57 44.49 41.33 26.82
N LEU A 58 45.10 40.22 27.19
CA LEU A 58 44.65 39.36 28.29
C LEU A 58 44.79 40.07 29.64
N ASN A 59 45.92 40.74 29.89
CA ASN A 59 46.14 41.52 31.11
C ASN A 59 45.11 42.64 31.26
N ILE A 60 44.73 43.33 30.19
CA ILE A 60 43.67 44.36 30.29
C ILE A 60 42.31 43.75 30.66
N LEU A 61 42.02 42.52 30.25
CA LEU A 61 40.79 41.83 30.66
C LEU A 61 40.85 41.40 32.14
N ILE A 62 42.02 41.04 32.64
CA ILE A 62 42.26 40.71 34.05
C ILE A 62 42.15 41.97 34.92
N GLU A 63 42.81 43.06 34.53
CA GLU A 63 42.75 44.36 35.21
C GLU A 63 41.33 44.95 35.24
N ALA A 64 40.52 44.66 34.21
CA ALA A 64 39.11 45.03 34.15
C ALA A 64 38.19 44.10 34.95
N GLY A 65 38.73 43.05 35.58
CA GLY A 65 37.97 42.10 36.38
C GLY A 65 37.05 41.17 35.58
N LEU A 66 37.28 41.01 34.27
CA LEU A 66 36.46 40.18 33.38
C LEU A 66 37.01 38.75 33.23
N VAL A 67 38.31 38.59 33.42
CA VAL A 67 39.03 37.31 33.34
C VAL A 67 39.84 37.14 34.61
N LYS A 68 39.92 35.92 35.14
CA LYS A 68 40.82 35.57 36.24
C LYS A 68 41.76 34.45 35.81
N GLU A 69 42.96 34.45 36.35
CA GLU A 69 43.92 33.37 36.20
C GLU A 69 43.81 32.42 37.39
N ASN A 70 43.73 31.13 37.09
CA ASN A 70 43.88 30.08 38.08
C ASN A 70 45.37 29.71 38.15
N GLU A 71 46.08 30.23 39.15
CA GLU A 71 47.53 30.06 39.30
C GLU A 71 47.95 28.59 39.47
N GLU A 72 47.11 27.74 40.07
CA GLU A 72 47.39 26.30 40.24
C GLU A 72 47.32 25.55 38.92
N LYS A 73 46.39 25.92 38.04
CA LYS A 73 46.16 25.24 36.76
C LYS A 73 46.83 25.91 35.56
N ARG A 74 47.38 27.13 35.72
CA ARG A 74 47.89 27.99 34.64
C ARG A 74 46.89 28.17 33.50
N LYS A 75 45.62 28.36 33.86
CA LYS A 75 44.51 28.56 32.93
C LYS A 75 43.76 29.84 33.28
N TYR A 76 43.15 30.43 32.27
CA TYR A 76 42.30 31.60 32.38
C TYR A 76 40.84 31.17 32.29
N GLU A 77 39.99 31.80 33.10
CA GLU A 77 38.54 31.63 33.08
C GLU A 77 37.84 32.98 33.24
N LEU A 78 36.55 33.05 32.94
CA LEU A 78 35.76 34.25 33.19
C LEU A 78 35.47 34.41 34.68
N THR A 79 35.38 35.64 35.14
CA THR A 79 34.72 35.97 36.42
C THR A 79 33.20 35.94 36.22
N ASP A 80 32.42 35.89 37.31
CA ASP A 80 30.95 35.97 37.23
C ASP A 80 30.48 37.21 36.46
N PHE A 81 31.15 38.35 36.73
CA PHE A 81 30.91 39.60 36.00
C PHE A 81 31.37 39.52 34.53
N GLY A 82 32.47 38.83 34.24
CA GLY A 82 32.90 38.52 32.88
C GLY A 82 31.87 37.71 32.08
N GLU A 83 31.22 36.73 32.72
CA GLU A 83 30.13 35.96 32.11
C GLU A 83 28.90 36.85 31.81
N GLU A 84 28.50 37.72 32.75
CA GLU A 84 27.41 38.70 32.53
C GLU A 84 27.69 39.63 31.34
N ILE A 85 28.92 40.13 31.22
CA ILE A 85 29.36 40.97 30.11
C ILE A 85 29.33 40.20 28.78
N VAL A 86 29.73 38.93 28.76
CA VAL A 86 29.64 38.11 27.54
C VAL A 86 28.19 37.87 27.13
N LEU A 87 27.30 37.61 28.08
CA LEU A 87 25.86 37.48 27.82
C LEU A 87 25.28 38.78 27.24
N LEU A 88 25.68 39.94 27.78
CA LEU A 88 25.30 41.24 27.23
C LEU A 88 25.84 41.46 25.81
N LEU A 89 27.10 41.10 25.54
CA LEU A 89 27.69 41.19 24.20
C LEU A 89 26.99 40.27 23.19
N GLN A 90 26.60 39.06 23.60
CA GLN A 90 25.82 38.14 22.77
C GLN A 90 24.42 38.69 22.48
N LYS A 91 23.77 39.30 23.48
CA LYS A 91 22.48 39.99 23.33
C LYS A 91 22.60 41.15 22.34
N ILE A 92 23.59 42.04 22.50
CA ILE A 92 23.87 43.15 21.59
C ILE A 92 24.16 42.65 20.17
N LYS A 93 24.96 41.59 20.03
CA LYS A 93 25.23 40.95 18.73
C LYS A 93 23.96 40.40 18.09
N GLY A 94 23.10 39.74 18.88
CA GLY A 94 21.78 39.30 18.43
C GLY A 94 20.91 40.48 17.98
N ASP A 95 20.91 41.59 18.70
CA ASP A 95 20.14 42.79 18.37
C ASP A 95 20.71 43.53 17.14
N ILE A 96 22.02 43.49 16.90
CA ILE A 96 22.65 43.99 15.66
C ILE A 96 22.24 43.12 14.47
N ILE A 97 22.26 41.80 14.60
CA ILE A 97 21.80 40.87 13.55
C ILE A 97 20.30 41.08 13.26
N LYS A 98 19.48 41.33 14.29
CA LYS A 98 18.08 41.72 14.14
C LYS A 98 17.93 43.06 13.40
N LYS A 99 18.82 44.02 13.65
CA LYS A 99 18.81 45.36 13.02
C LYS A 99 19.31 45.36 11.56
N GLU A 100 20.19 44.43 11.21
CA GLU A 100 20.74 44.28 9.84
C GLU A 100 19.93 43.32 8.93
N GLY A 101 18.93 42.61 9.47
CA GLY A 101 17.90 41.93 8.68
C GLY A 101 18.38 40.72 7.85
N ARG A 102 19.34 39.92 8.33
CA ARG A 102 19.87 38.77 7.57
C ARG A 102 19.71 37.44 8.28
N TYR A 103 18.47 37.05 8.57
CA TYR A 103 18.20 35.61 8.76
C TYR A 103 18.33 34.93 7.39
N LEU A 104 19.21 33.95 7.29
CA LEU A 104 19.26 33.09 6.11
C LEU A 104 18.35 31.89 6.35
N VAL A 105 17.41 31.69 5.43
CA VAL A 105 16.43 30.61 5.41
C VAL A 105 16.92 29.56 4.44
N ARG A 106 17.02 28.32 4.91
CA ARG A 106 17.10 27.16 4.01
C ARG A 106 15.72 26.91 3.40
N THR A 107 15.60 27.12 2.10
CA THR A 107 14.33 26.98 1.38
C THR A 107 14.04 25.51 1.01
N SER A 108 12.82 25.25 0.57
CA SER A 108 12.41 23.97 -0.01
C SER A 108 13.14 23.64 -1.32
N ASN A 109 13.70 24.65 -2.00
CA ASN A 109 14.49 24.48 -3.22
C ASN A 109 15.96 24.15 -2.92
N LEU A 110 16.28 23.82 -1.65
CA LEU A 110 17.64 23.50 -1.19
C LEU A 110 18.63 24.68 -1.34
N THR A 111 18.13 25.92 -1.39
CA THR A 111 18.92 27.15 -1.43
C THR A 111 18.93 27.86 -0.07
N MET A 112 19.90 28.76 0.15
CA MET A 112 19.90 29.69 1.28
C MET A 112 19.47 31.08 0.78
N GLU A 113 18.39 31.62 1.32
CA GLU A 113 17.83 32.92 0.91
C GLU A 113 17.61 33.83 2.13
N PRO A 114 17.63 35.16 1.98
CA PRO A 114 17.21 36.06 3.05
C PRO A 114 15.77 35.80 3.49
N PHE A 115 15.50 35.94 4.79
CA PHE A 115 14.15 35.90 5.32
C PHE A 115 13.35 37.10 4.82
N GLU A 116 12.21 36.82 4.19
CA GLU A 116 11.30 37.84 3.68
C GLU A 116 9.87 37.52 4.13
N ARG A 117 9.28 38.37 4.99
CA ARG A 117 7.88 38.23 5.43
C ARG A 117 6.89 38.08 4.27
N ARG A 118 7.15 38.78 3.16
CA ARG A 118 6.32 38.73 1.94
C ARG A 118 6.11 37.29 1.44
N LYS A 119 7.12 36.41 1.55
CA LYS A 119 7.00 35.00 1.13
C LYS A 119 6.00 34.22 2.00
N ILE A 120 5.84 34.58 3.28
CA ILE A 120 4.82 33.99 4.16
C ILE A 120 3.42 34.43 3.70
N VAL A 121 3.24 35.71 3.40
CA VAL A 121 1.98 36.27 2.89
C VAL A 121 1.59 35.58 1.58
N GLU A 122 2.53 35.51 0.63
CA GLU A 122 2.31 34.87 -0.66
C GLU A 122 1.99 33.38 -0.52
N ALA A 123 2.65 32.65 0.39
CA ALA A 123 2.35 31.26 0.67
C ALA A 123 0.92 31.08 1.25
N LEU A 124 0.52 31.89 2.24
CA LEU A 124 -0.83 31.83 2.81
C LEU A 124 -1.92 32.16 1.77
N MET A 125 -1.68 33.15 0.91
CA MET A 125 -2.61 33.50 -0.16
C MET A 125 -2.69 32.42 -1.24
N ARG A 126 -1.56 31.83 -1.63
CA ARG A 126 -1.49 30.84 -2.70
C ARG A 126 -2.00 29.46 -2.26
N GLU A 127 -1.54 28.98 -1.11
CA GLU A 127 -1.77 27.61 -0.64
C GLU A 127 -3.05 27.52 0.19
N ALA A 128 -3.28 28.48 1.09
CA ALA A 128 -4.46 28.50 1.96
C ALA A 128 -5.61 29.36 1.44
N LYS A 129 -5.44 30.07 0.32
CA LYS A 129 -6.41 31.04 -0.21
C LYS A 129 -6.84 32.07 0.84
N ALA A 130 -5.97 32.39 1.80
CA ALA A 130 -6.27 33.33 2.86
C ALA A 130 -6.42 34.76 2.30
N PRO A 131 -7.39 35.55 2.77
CA PRO A 131 -7.47 36.97 2.44
C PRO A 131 -6.17 37.68 2.80
N ARG A 132 -5.76 38.63 1.95
CA ARG A 132 -4.49 39.34 2.11
C ARG A 132 -4.32 39.96 3.50
N MET A 133 -5.37 40.54 4.06
CA MET A 133 -5.34 41.16 5.39
C MET A 133 -4.99 40.14 6.49
N ILE A 134 -5.65 38.98 6.51
CA ILE A 134 -5.36 37.89 7.44
C ILE A 134 -3.93 37.39 7.22
N ALA A 135 -3.53 37.16 5.97
CA ALA A 135 -2.19 36.70 5.63
C ALA A 135 -1.10 37.66 6.12
N GLU A 136 -1.30 38.98 5.98
CA GLU A 136 -0.39 40.01 6.46
C GLU A 136 -0.30 40.07 7.99
N GLU A 137 -1.41 39.89 8.71
CA GLU A 137 -1.39 39.82 10.18
C GLU A 137 -0.65 38.60 10.70
N ILE A 138 -0.96 37.42 10.16
CA ILE A 138 -0.31 36.15 10.55
C ILE A 138 1.19 36.22 10.23
N ALA A 139 1.56 36.72 9.05
CA ALA A 139 2.96 36.85 8.65
C ALA A 139 3.73 37.83 9.53
N ARG A 140 3.09 38.92 9.97
CA ARG A 140 3.69 39.90 10.90
C ARG A 140 3.95 39.27 12.26
N GLU A 141 2.98 38.55 12.79
CA GLU A 141 3.15 37.84 14.07
C GLU A 141 4.23 36.74 13.97
N ALA A 142 4.24 35.98 12.87
CA ALA A 142 5.27 34.97 12.61
C ALA A 142 6.67 35.59 12.55
N GLU A 143 6.83 36.72 11.84
CA GLU A 143 8.07 37.50 11.81
C GLU A 143 8.49 37.94 13.21
N GLU A 144 7.58 38.49 14.02
CA GLU A 144 7.89 38.89 15.40
C GLU A 144 8.36 37.71 16.27
N ARG A 145 7.70 36.54 16.17
CA ARG A 145 8.10 35.33 16.90
C ARG A 145 9.46 34.83 16.46
N ILE A 146 9.74 34.82 15.15
CA ILE A 146 11.04 34.44 14.59
C ILE A 146 12.13 35.39 15.08
N LEU A 147 11.92 36.71 15.02
CA LEU A 147 12.89 37.71 15.47
C LEU A 147 13.18 37.64 16.97
N LYS A 148 12.19 37.25 17.78
CA LYS A 148 12.34 37.04 19.24
C LYS A 148 13.00 35.70 19.58
N SER A 149 12.99 34.75 18.66
CA SER A 149 13.56 33.42 18.88
C SER A 149 15.09 33.43 18.75
N ASN A 150 15.81 32.73 19.62
CA ASN A 150 17.27 32.53 19.52
C ASN A 150 17.63 31.39 18.52
N ILE A 151 16.90 31.28 17.41
CA ILE A 151 17.07 30.17 16.45
C ILE A 151 18.33 30.41 15.61
N LYS A 152 19.27 29.44 15.65
CA LYS A 152 20.55 29.50 14.92
C LYS A 152 20.39 29.25 13.41
N TYR A 153 19.44 28.41 13.00
CA TYR A 153 19.21 28.01 11.62
C TYR A 153 17.72 28.04 11.29
N LEU A 154 17.32 28.95 10.41
CA LEU A 154 15.93 29.07 9.98
C LEU A 154 15.69 28.23 8.73
N THR A 155 14.62 27.44 8.71
CA THR A 155 14.24 26.62 7.56
C THR A 155 12.80 26.90 7.17
N ALA A 156 12.45 26.71 5.90
CA ALA A 156 11.06 26.89 5.44
C ALA A 156 10.04 26.01 6.22
N PRO A 157 10.34 24.74 6.57
CA PRO A 157 9.49 23.95 7.46
C PRO A 157 9.27 24.57 8.84
N LEU A 158 10.32 25.10 9.48
CA LEU A 158 10.22 25.71 10.79
C LEU A 158 9.38 26.99 10.77
N ILE A 159 9.52 27.81 9.72
CA ILE A 159 8.66 28.98 9.50
C ILE A 159 7.19 28.52 9.39
N ARG A 160 6.93 27.45 8.64
CA ARG A 160 5.57 26.90 8.45
C ARG A 160 4.99 26.37 9.77
N GLU A 161 5.78 25.75 10.64
CA GLU A 161 5.35 25.32 11.97
C GLU A 161 4.93 26.50 12.85
N ILE A 162 5.72 27.58 12.86
CA ILE A 162 5.38 28.81 13.59
C ILE A 162 4.07 29.42 13.06
N VAL A 163 3.93 29.51 11.73
CA VAL A 163 2.70 30.02 11.09
C VAL A 163 1.50 29.14 11.44
N ASN A 164 1.63 27.82 11.38
CA ASN A 164 0.54 26.90 11.73
C ASN A 164 0.14 26.98 13.21
N SER A 165 1.11 27.22 14.12
CA SER A 165 0.82 27.48 15.53
C SER A 165 -0.05 28.74 15.69
N ILE A 166 0.33 29.83 15.03
CA ILE A 166 -0.42 31.10 15.09
C ILE A 166 -1.83 30.93 14.51
N LEU A 167 -1.98 30.22 13.39
CA LEU A 167 -3.28 29.93 12.81
C LEU A 167 -4.18 29.16 13.79
N LEU A 168 -3.65 28.15 14.48
CA LEU A 168 -4.39 27.39 15.51
C LEU A 168 -4.79 28.26 16.69
N GLU A 169 -3.86 29.06 17.22
CA GLU A 169 -4.11 29.96 18.37
C GLU A 169 -5.19 31.01 18.08
N ARG A 170 -5.39 31.35 16.80
CA ARG A 170 -6.45 32.25 16.33
C ARG A 170 -7.73 31.54 15.86
N ASN A 171 -7.88 30.23 16.10
CA ASN A 171 -9.01 29.41 15.64
C ASN A 171 -9.21 29.43 14.11
N LEU A 172 -8.13 29.59 13.35
CA LEU A 172 -8.12 29.59 11.88
C LEU A 172 -7.76 28.20 11.32
N GLU A 173 -8.50 27.19 11.75
CA GLU A 173 -8.21 25.79 11.47
C GLU A 173 -8.21 25.46 9.97
N ASP A 174 -9.12 26.05 9.19
CA ASP A 174 -9.21 25.81 7.73
C ASP A 174 -7.92 26.21 6.99
N TYR A 175 -7.34 27.36 7.34
CA TYR A 175 -6.07 27.79 6.76
C TYR A 175 -4.92 26.90 7.23
N ARG A 176 -4.93 26.47 8.50
CA ARG A 176 -3.93 25.52 9.01
C ARG A 176 -4.01 24.18 8.29
N HIS A 177 -5.21 23.67 8.03
CA HIS A 177 -5.42 22.44 7.27
C HIS A 177 -4.81 22.56 5.87
N ALA A 178 -5.03 23.68 5.17
CA ALA A 178 -4.43 23.93 3.86
C ALA A 178 -2.90 24.09 3.89
N MET A 179 -2.34 24.62 4.98
CA MET A 179 -0.89 24.79 5.19
C MET A 179 -0.20 23.55 5.77
N THR A 180 -0.93 22.46 6.02
CA THR A 180 -0.39 21.26 6.65
C THR A 180 0.67 20.62 5.76
N ARG A 181 1.83 20.30 6.35
CA ARG A 181 2.89 19.56 5.67
C ARG A 181 2.62 18.06 5.84
N LEU A 182 2.69 17.33 4.74
CA LEU A 182 2.64 15.88 4.73
C LEU A 182 4.08 15.33 4.69
N GLY A 183 4.36 14.29 5.46
CA GLY A 183 5.72 13.76 5.58
C GLY A 183 5.87 12.79 6.73
N LEU A 184 6.92 11.96 6.64
CA LEU A 184 7.27 11.03 7.70
C LEU A 184 8.29 11.65 8.67
N PRO A 185 8.22 11.29 9.97
CA PRO A 185 9.28 11.57 10.92
C PRO A 185 10.63 11.02 10.44
N VAL A 186 11.73 11.75 10.72
CA VAL A 186 13.09 11.31 10.36
C VAL A 186 13.40 9.92 10.94
N TYR A 187 12.99 9.69 12.19
CA TYR A 187 13.13 8.40 12.87
C TYR A 187 12.48 7.25 12.08
N ASP A 188 11.30 7.46 11.50
CA ASP A 188 10.62 6.41 10.73
C ASP A 188 11.34 6.10 9.44
N ILE A 189 11.89 7.11 8.75
CA ILE A 189 12.70 6.92 7.55
C ILE A 189 13.99 6.17 7.88
N GLU A 190 14.71 6.58 8.93
CA GLU A 190 15.93 5.89 9.38
C GLU A 190 15.64 4.43 9.75
N ARG A 191 14.54 4.19 10.44
CA ARG A 191 14.07 2.85 10.78
C ARG A 191 13.76 2.01 9.53
N MET A 192 13.05 2.56 8.55
CA MET A 192 12.76 1.88 7.28
C MET A 192 14.06 1.50 6.53
N ILE A 193 15.06 2.38 6.54
CA ILE A 193 16.36 2.12 5.90
C ILE A 193 17.16 1.05 6.64
N ASN A 194 17.14 1.05 7.97
CA ASN A 194 18.01 0.21 8.79
C ASN A 194 17.42 -1.16 9.17
N GLU A 195 16.10 -1.27 9.35
CA GLU A 195 15.43 -2.48 9.85
C GLU A 195 14.91 -3.41 8.75
N GLU A 196 14.77 -2.93 7.52
CA GLU A 196 14.30 -3.75 6.42
C GLU A 196 15.37 -4.77 6.03
N LYS A 197 15.22 -6.00 6.54
CA LYS A 197 15.90 -7.17 6.00
C LYS A 197 15.49 -7.29 4.54
N PHE A 198 16.39 -6.96 3.62
CA PHE A 198 16.18 -7.06 2.17
C PHE A 198 15.82 -8.50 1.77
N THR A 199 14.56 -8.88 1.89
CA THR A 199 14.00 -10.00 1.14
C THR A 199 13.62 -9.44 -0.21
N ILE A 200 14.59 -9.50 -1.13
CA ILE A 200 14.45 -9.38 -2.59
C ILE A 200 14.18 -7.96 -3.16
N ASN A 201 13.84 -6.95 -2.37
CA ASN A 201 13.36 -5.69 -2.94
C ASN A 201 14.42 -4.59 -3.09
N SER A 202 14.40 -3.97 -4.28
CA SER A 202 15.15 -2.78 -4.71
C SER A 202 15.14 -1.65 -3.66
N PRO A 203 16.18 -0.79 -3.57
CA PRO A 203 16.15 0.44 -2.77
C PRO A 203 14.92 1.33 -3.04
N LEU A 204 14.29 1.20 -4.21
CA LEU A 204 13.04 1.88 -4.56
C LEU A 204 11.87 1.53 -3.63
N PHE A 205 11.91 0.37 -2.95
CA PHE A 205 10.85 -0.04 -2.03
C PHE A 205 10.71 0.92 -0.85
N THR A 206 11.82 1.39 -0.27
CA THR A 206 11.79 2.38 0.82
C THR A 206 11.16 3.69 0.34
N TYR A 207 11.46 4.13 -0.88
CA TYR A 207 10.83 5.32 -1.49
C TYR A 207 9.33 5.10 -1.71
N LEU A 208 8.93 3.93 -2.19
CA LEU A 208 7.52 3.59 -2.37
C LEU A 208 6.78 3.57 -1.04
N LYS A 209 7.36 2.97 0.01
CA LYS A 209 6.77 2.94 1.35
C LYS A 209 6.62 4.34 1.93
N ALA A 210 7.65 5.17 1.81
CA ALA A 210 7.59 6.56 2.22
C ALA A 210 6.53 7.35 1.44
N GLY A 211 6.50 7.19 0.11
CA GLY A 211 5.51 7.82 -0.76
C GLY A 211 4.09 7.39 -0.45
N THR A 212 3.84 6.10 -0.26
CA THR A 212 2.50 5.57 0.07
C THR A 212 2.01 6.03 1.43
N SER A 213 2.88 6.14 2.45
CA SER A 213 2.49 6.75 3.73
C SER A 213 2.07 8.22 3.57
N VAL A 214 2.87 9.02 2.85
CA VAL A 214 2.54 10.44 2.59
C VAL A 214 1.25 10.58 1.79
N MET A 215 1.03 9.73 0.78
CA MET A 215 -0.17 9.75 -0.03
C MET A 215 -1.42 9.30 0.74
N SER A 216 -1.31 8.39 1.71
CA SER A 216 -2.41 8.06 2.62
C SER A 216 -2.84 9.26 3.47
N GLU A 217 -1.88 10.02 4.01
CA GLU A 217 -2.18 11.24 4.77
C GLU A 217 -2.81 12.30 3.86
N TYR A 218 -2.28 12.48 2.65
CA TYR A 218 -2.88 13.36 1.64
C TYR A 218 -4.33 12.97 1.36
N ALA A 219 -4.60 11.68 1.18
CA ALA A 219 -5.93 11.17 0.91
C ALA A 219 -6.90 11.53 2.04
N LEU A 220 -6.53 11.28 3.30
CA LEU A 220 -7.41 11.52 4.46
C LEU A 220 -7.60 13.01 4.77
N ILE A 221 -6.57 13.83 4.60
CA ILE A 221 -6.60 15.25 4.99
C ILE A 221 -7.20 16.12 3.90
N LYS A 222 -6.93 15.79 2.62
CA LYS A 222 -7.21 16.70 1.51
C LYS A 222 -8.06 16.10 0.41
N GLU A 223 -7.76 14.87 -0.02
CA GLU A 223 -8.46 14.29 -1.17
C GLU A 223 -9.89 13.89 -0.78
N LEU A 224 -10.09 13.22 0.36
CA LEU A 224 -11.39 12.66 0.77
C LEU A 224 -12.26 13.66 1.56
N PRO A 225 -13.60 13.57 1.44
CA PRO A 225 -14.52 14.25 2.34
C PRO A 225 -14.30 13.83 3.81
N ARG A 226 -14.45 14.79 4.73
CA ARG A 226 -14.12 14.61 6.15
C ARG A 226 -14.86 13.45 6.82
N ASN A 227 -16.16 13.31 6.56
CA ASN A 227 -16.96 12.21 7.10
C ASN A 227 -16.46 10.83 6.66
N ILE A 228 -15.98 10.69 5.42
CA ILE A 228 -15.40 9.45 4.90
C ILE A 228 -14.05 9.17 5.58
N SER A 229 -13.20 10.20 5.71
CA SER A 229 -11.92 10.09 6.42
C SER A 229 -12.11 9.68 7.88
N ASP A 230 -13.05 10.31 8.59
CA ASP A 230 -13.36 10.01 9.99
C ASP A 230 -13.88 8.57 10.16
N ALA A 231 -14.70 8.08 9.22
CA ALA A 231 -15.17 6.70 9.23
C ALA A 231 -14.05 5.67 8.98
N HIS A 232 -13.09 5.98 8.11
CA HIS A 232 -11.90 5.15 7.91
C HIS A 232 -11.01 5.09 9.18
N ILE A 233 -10.73 6.27 9.75
CA ILE A 233 -9.86 6.45 10.92
C ILE A 233 -10.48 5.78 12.15
N SER A 234 -11.79 5.96 12.37
CA SER A 234 -12.52 5.33 13.49
C SER A 234 -12.67 3.81 13.35
N GLY A 235 -12.48 3.26 12.15
CA GLY A 235 -12.64 1.84 11.86
C GLY A 235 -14.09 1.40 11.62
N ALA A 236 -15.00 2.33 11.29
CA ALA A 236 -16.34 1.99 10.81
C ALA A 236 -16.28 1.36 9.41
N ILE A 237 -15.43 1.91 8.55
CA ILE A 237 -15.10 1.37 7.22
C ILE A 237 -13.58 1.28 7.03
N ASN A 238 -13.15 0.52 6.01
CA ASN A 238 -11.80 0.54 5.47
C ASN A 238 -11.86 0.93 4.00
N LEU A 239 -11.05 1.91 3.61
CA LEU A 239 -10.85 2.27 2.21
C LEU A 239 -9.62 1.49 1.76
N ASN A 240 -9.80 0.53 0.86
CA ASN A 240 -8.67 -0.28 0.43
C ASN A 240 -7.73 0.54 -0.45
N ASN A 241 -6.43 0.23 -0.37
CA ASN A 241 -5.39 0.87 -1.17
C ASN A 241 -5.44 2.40 -1.08
N LEU A 242 -5.71 2.93 0.12
CA LEU A 242 -5.87 4.36 0.42
C LEU A 242 -4.82 5.30 -0.23
N PRO A 243 -3.50 4.97 -0.29
CA PRO A 243 -2.53 5.83 -0.97
C PRO A 243 -2.85 6.12 -2.45
N PHE A 244 -3.62 5.24 -3.08
CA PHE A 244 -3.97 5.28 -4.49
C PHE A 244 -5.41 5.73 -4.73
N TRP A 245 -6.14 6.09 -3.68
CA TRP A 245 -7.55 6.47 -3.76
C TRP A 245 -7.75 7.70 -4.66
N GLY A 246 -8.58 7.55 -5.70
CA GLY A 246 -8.79 8.59 -6.70
C GLY A 246 -7.61 8.84 -7.64
N VAL A 247 -6.45 8.18 -7.43
CA VAL A 247 -5.25 8.33 -8.26
C VAL A 247 -5.28 7.36 -9.44
N MET A 248 -5.61 6.09 -9.20
CA MET A 248 -5.63 5.02 -10.19
C MET A 248 -6.63 3.91 -9.78
N PRO A 249 -7.13 3.08 -10.72
CA PRO A 249 -8.00 1.95 -10.38
C PRO A 249 -7.27 0.85 -9.59
N GLU A 250 -8.04 -0.04 -8.96
CA GLU A 250 -7.50 -1.23 -8.31
C GLU A 250 -7.09 -2.28 -9.33
N THR A 251 -7.98 -2.63 -10.26
CA THR A 251 -7.73 -3.72 -11.20
C THR A 251 -7.97 -3.33 -12.65
N ILE A 252 -7.51 -4.18 -13.57
CA ILE A 252 -7.87 -4.11 -14.99
C ILE A 252 -8.08 -5.52 -15.55
N HIS A 253 -9.21 -5.70 -16.22
CA HIS A 253 -9.49 -6.84 -17.08
C HIS A 253 -9.24 -6.36 -18.51
N HIS A 254 -8.24 -6.93 -19.16
CA HIS A 254 -7.81 -6.48 -20.47
C HIS A 254 -8.71 -7.04 -21.57
N ASP A 255 -9.19 -6.20 -22.49
CA ASP A 255 -9.67 -6.72 -23.77
C ASP A 255 -8.48 -7.22 -24.58
N THR A 256 -8.21 -8.52 -24.47
CA THR A 256 -7.12 -9.21 -25.15
C THR A 256 -7.28 -9.14 -26.68
N ASN A 257 -8.50 -9.03 -27.22
CA ASN A 257 -8.68 -8.86 -28.66
C ASN A 257 -8.17 -7.49 -29.12
N LYS A 258 -8.43 -6.41 -28.36
CA LYS A 258 -7.89 -5.07 -28.65
C LYS A 258 -6.35 -5.06 -28.58
N ILE A 259 -5.74 -5.75 -27.60
CA ILE A 259 -4.27 -5.88 -27.49
C ILE A 259 -3.65 -6.46 -28.77
N ILE A 260 -4.33 -7.43 -29.37
CA ILE A 260 -3.78 -8.23 -30.47
C ILE A 260 -4.18 -7.68 -31.83
N SER A 261 -5.41 -7.18 -31.95
CA SER A 261 -6.06 -6.90 -33.25
C SER A 261 -6.08 -5.42 -33.63
N SER A 262 -5.84 -4.51 -32.69
CA SER A 262 -5.88 -3.06 -32.89
C SER A 262 -4.48 -2.44 -32.80
N GLU A 263 -4.33 -1.21 -33.29
CA GLU A 263 -3.15 -0.40 -33.01
C GLU A 263 -3.35 0.38 -31.70
N LEU A 264 -2.35 0.38 -30.83
CA LEU A 264 -2.39 1.12 -29.56
C LEU A 264 -1.43 2.30 -29.64
N THR A 265 -1.94 3.50 -29.35
CA THR A 265 -1.17 4.74 -29.54
C THR A 265 -1.17 5.63 -28.29
N PHE A 266 -0.05 6.34 -28.08
CA PHE A 266 0.16 7.24 -26.95
C PHE A 266 -0.09 8.71 -27.34
N SER A 267 -1.16 8.97 -28.09
CA SER A 267 -1.49 10.28 -28.68
C SER A 267 -1.72 11.39 -27.64
N ASN A 268 -2.20 11.04 -26.45
CA ASN A 268 -2.59 11.97 -25.39
C ASN A 268 -1.44 12.43 -24.47
N LEU A 269 -0.18 12.12 -24.79
CA LEU A 269 0.98 12.50 -23.98
C LEU A 269 1.73 13.70 -24.58
N PRO A 270 1.62 14.91 -23.98
CA PRO A 270 2.37 16.05 -24.47
C PRO A 270 3.88 15.81 -24.32
N ASN A 271 4.65 16.24 -25.31
CA ASN A 271 6.13 16.27 -25.32
C ASN A 271 6.86 14.92 -25.21
N THR A 272 6.20 13.80 -25.54
CA THR A 272 6.84 12.46 -25.51
C THR A 272 6.62 11.72 -26.83
N PHE A 273 7.68 11.20 -27.45
CA PHE A 273 7.58 10.34 -28.63
C PHE A 273 7.68 8.87 -28.21
N ILE A 274 6.53 8.19 -28.13
CA ILE A 274 6.47 6.75 -27.81
C ILE A 274 6.03 5.98 -29.06
N PRO A 275 6.76 4.95 -29.50
CA PRO A 275 6.34 4.10 -30.62
C PRO A 275 4.99 3.44 -30.37
N LYS A 276 4.17 3.36 -31.42
CA LYS A 276 2.88 2.65 -31.40
C LYS A 276 3.09 1.15 -31.23
N ILE A 277 2.16 0.49 -30.55
CA ILE A 277 2.07 -0.97 -30.54
C ILE A 277 1.20 -1.37 -31.74
N ARG A 278 1.76 -2.16 -32.66
CA ARG A 278 1.06 -2.61 -33.86
C ARG A 278 0.27 -3.88 -33.60
N LYS A 279 -0.72 -4.11 -34.45
CA LYS A 279 -1.45 -5.38 -34.56
C LYS A 279 -0.47 -6.55 -34.72
N ALA A 280 -0.68 -7.62 -33.95
CA ALA A 280 0.14 -8.82 -34.04
C ALA A 280 -0.19 -9.64 -35.29
N LYS A 281 0.85 -10.12 -35.97
CA LYS A 281 0.75 -10.95 -37.18
C LYS A 281 0.90 -12.44 -36.91
N ASP A 282 1.62 -12.78 -35.85
CA ASP A 282 1.91 -14.14 -35.45
C ASP A 282 1.84 -14.28 -33.91
N ILE A 283 2.05 -15.52 -33.43
CA ILE A 283 1.99 -15.83 -32.00
C ILE A 283 3.11 -15.15 -31.20
N ASP A 284 4.28 -14.89 -31.79
CA ASP A 284 5.39 -14.25 -31.07
C ASP A 284 5.05 -12.78 -30.81
N GLU A 285 4.60 -12.05 -31.84
CA GLU A 285 4.14 -10.66 -31.70
C GLU A 285 2.94 -10.56 -30.72
N ALA A 286 2.03 -11.54 -30.74
CA ALA A 286 0.87 -11.55 -29.84
C ALA A 286 1.27 -11.74 -28.37
N LEU A 287 2.14 -12.73 -28.08
CA LEU A 287 2.65 -12.96 -26.71
C LEU A 287 3.54 -11.79 -26.24
N GLU A 288 4.30 -11.18 -27.14
CA GLU A 288 5.11 -10.00 -26.84
C GLU A 288 4.23 -8.78 -26.50
N ASN A 289 3.17 -8.52 -27.28
CA ASN A 289 2.22 -7.46 -27.01
C ASN A 289 1.53 -7.65 -25.65
N ILE A 290 1.09 -8.87 -25.33
CA ILE A 290 0.53 -9.20 -24.01
C ILE A 290 1.54 -8.94 -22.90
N THR A 291 2.79 -9.35 -23.07
CA THR A 291 3.87 -9.12 -22.09
C THR A 291 4.16 -7.63 -21.88
N LYS A 292 4.17 -6.84 -22.95
CA LYS A 292 4.37 -5.38 -22.90
C LYS A 292 3.22 -4.68 -22.21
N ILE A 293 1.98 -5.01 -22.57
CA ILE A 293 0.78 -4.40 -22.00
C ILE A 293 0.66 -4.70 -20.51
N THR A 294 0.91 -5.95 -20.12
CA THR A 294 0.90 -6.30 -18.69
C THR A 294 1.97 -5.54 -17.91
N HIS A 295 3.14 -5.32 -18.50
CA HIS A 295 4.18 -4.48 -17.88
C HIS A 295 3.78 -3.01 -17.74
N LEU A 296 3.18 -2.41 -18.77
CA LEU A 296 2.76 -1.01 -18.75
C LEU A 296 1.60 -0.76 -17.76
N ALA A 297 0.67 -1.72 -17.66
CA ALA A 297 -0.47 -1.66 -16.77
C ALA A 297 -0.09 -1.64 -15.29
N GLU A 298 0.97 -2.36 -14.91
CA GLU A 298 1.39 -2.56 -13.51
C GLU A 298 1.63 -1.24 -12.74
N ASN A 299 2.02 -0.17 -13.44
CA ASN A 299 2.29 1.14 -12.83
C ASN A 299 1.05 2.07 -12.80
N HIS A 300 -0.09 1.60 -13.28
CA HIS A 300 -1.33 2.36 -13.42
C HIS A 300 -2.53 1.67 -12.74
N ILE A 301 -2.27 0.61 -11.98
CA ILE A 301 -3.23 -0.11 -11.16
C ILE A 301 -2.61 -0.36 -9.78
N SER A 302 -3.43 -0.45 -8.73
CA SER A 302 -2.92 -0.66 -7.37
C SER A 302 -2.98 -2.12 -6.88
N VAL A 303 -3.77 -2.98 -7.52
CA VAL A 303 -4.02 -4.36 -7.07
C VAL A 303 -3.50 -5.42 -8.03
N GLY A 304 -4.02 -5.50 -9.25
CA GLY A 304 -3.69 -6.57 -10.19
C GLY A 304 -4.52 -6.59 -11.47
N GLN A 305 -4.14 -7.46 -12.41
CA GLN A 305 -4.64 -7.47 -13.78
C GLN A 305 -4.91 -8.89 -14.30
N VAL A 306 -5.71 -9.02 -15.37
CA VAL A 306 -5.98 -10.32 -16.01
C VAL A 306 -6.00 -10.25 -17.53
N ILE A 307 -5.36 -11.24 -18.15
CA ILE A 307 -5.50 -11.58 -19.57
C ILE A 307 -6.41 -12.81 -19.65
N ASP A 308 -7.67 -12.60 -19.99
CA ASP A 308 -8.70 -13.65 -19.92
C ASP A 308 -8.85 -14.41 -21.24
N ASP A 309 -9.35 -15.65 -21.14
CA ASP A 309 -9.63 -16.58 -22.25
C ASP A 309 -8.47 -16.68 -23.28
N ILE A 310 -7.22 -16.70 -22.81
CA ILE A 310 -6.02 -16.57 -23.66
C ILE A 310 -5.89 -17.71 -24.68
N ASN A 311 -6.26 -18.94 -24.29
CA ASN A 311 -6.17 -20.11 -25.17
C ASN A 311 -7.21 -20.05 -26.30
N VAL A 312 -8.33 -19.36 -26.08
CA VAL A 312 -9.33 -19.13 -27.12
C VAL A 312 -8.84 -18.06 -28.09
N ILE A 313 -8.36 -16.93 -27.56
CA ILE A 313 -8.04 -15.75 -28.36
C ILE A 313 -6.78 -15.95 -29.23
N LEU A 314 -5.78 -16.66 -28.70
CA LEU A 314 -4.51 -16.93 -29.39
C LEU A 314 -4.55 -18.13 -30.33
N SER A 315 -5.60 -18.96 -30.29
CA SER A 315 -5.70 -20.20 -31.10
C SER A 315 -5.47 -19.97 -32.60
N ARG A 316 -5.96 -18.86 -33.14
CA ARG A 316 -5.82 -18.48 -34.55
C ARG A 316 -4.37 -18.29 -35.03
N PHE A 317 -3.40 -18.13 -34.13
CA PHE A 317 -2.00 -17.86 -34.47
C PHE A 317 -1.11 -19.10 -34.45
N ILE A 318 -1.66 -20.25 -34.06
CA ILE A 318 -0.86 -21.47 -33.89
C ILE A 318 -1.23 -22.60 -34.85
N SER A 319 -2.14 -22.34 -35.79
CA SER A 319 -2.35 -23.23 -36.92
C SER A 319 -1.02 -23.39 -37.66
N GLU A 320 -0.65 -24.65 -37.96
CA GLU A 320 0.63 -25.03 -38.59
C GLU A 320 1.90 -24.87 -37.73
N ILE A 321 1.79 -24.50 -36.45
CA ILE A 321 2.93 -24.45 -35.52
C ILE A 321 3.06 -25.78 -34.77
N SER A 322 4.28 -26.31 -34.65
CA SER A 322 4.51 -27.53 -33.89
C SER A 322 4.19 -27.33 -32.40
N TYR A 323 3.68 -28.38 -31.74
CA TYR A 323 3.38 -28.32 -30.31
C TYR A 323 4.60 -27.90 -29.46
N TYR A 324 5.79 -28.40 -29.82
CA TYR A 324 7.04 -28.08 -29.13
C TYR A 324 7.37 -26.58 -29.22
N ASP A 325 7.15 -25.97 -30.37
CA ASP A 325 7.38 -24.54 -30.57
C ASP A 325 6.36 -23.70 -29.79
N VAL A 326 5.08 -24.10 -29.79
CA VAL A 326 4.04 -23.45 -28.96
C VAL A 326 4.44 -23.50 -27.48
N LEU A 327 4.82 -24.68 -26.97
CA LEU A 327 5.24 -24.86 -25.58
C LEU A 327 6.45 -23.97 -25.24
N THR A 328 7.42 -23.86 -26.15
CA THR A 328 8.61 -23.02 -25.97
C THR A 328 8.26 -21.53 -25.90
N LYS A 329 7.36 -21.06 -26.78
CA LYS A 329 6.92 -19.66 -26.82
C LYS A 329 6.13 -19.29 -25.57
N VAL A 330 5.19 -20.15 -25.14
CA VAL A 330 4.44 -19.96 -23.89
C VAL A 330 5.39 -19.93 -22.70
N ARG A 331 6.36 -20.86 -22.63
CA ARG A 331 7.36 -20.88 -21.54
C ARG A 331 8.16 -19.58 -21.46
N ARG A 332 8.59 -19.01 -22.60
CA ARG A 332 9.32 -17.73 -22.63
C ARG A 332 8.48 -16.58 -22.07
N MET A 333 7.20 -16.50 -22.42
CA MET A 333 6.29 -15.49 -21.87
C MET A 333 6.15 -15.64 -20.35
N ILE A 334 5.86 -16.85 -19.86
CA ILE A 334 5.66 -17.09 -18.42
C ILE A 334 6.94 -16.78 -17.62
N ILE A 335 8.12 -17.18 -18.12
CA ILE A 335 9.40 -16.84 -17.49
C ILE A 335 9.59 -15.31 -17.44
N SER A 336 9.32 -14.61 -18.54
CA SER A 336 9.43 -13.15 -18.60
C SER A 336 8.54 -12.45 -17.57
N LEU A 337 7.27 -12.91 -17.43
CA LEU A 337 6.34 -12.36 -16.44
C LEU A 337 6.79 -12.58 -14.98
N ASN A 338 7.56 -13.63 -14.69
CA ASN A 338 8.11 -13.89 -13.35
C ASN A 338 9.43 -13.17 -13.07
N GLN A 339 10.26 -12.96 -14.10
CA GLN A 339 11.61 -12.43 -13.93
C GLN A 339 11.66 -10.89 -13.92
N ILE A 340 10.70 -10.22 -14.54
CA ILE A 340 10.67 -8.76 -14.54
C ILE A 340 9.84 -8.29 -13.33
N PRO A 341 10.45 -7.63 -12.32
CA PRO A 341 9.74 -7.23 -11.11
C PRO A 341 8.64 -6.19 -11.39
N GLY A 342 7.64 -6.15 -10.51
CA GLY A 342 6.71 -5.02 -10.39
C GLY A 342 7.25 -3.99 -9.38
N ILE A 343 6.84 -2.73 -9.50
CA ILE A 343 7.25 -1.67 -8.56
C ILE A 343 6.52 -1.82 -7.23
N LEU A 344 5.21 -2.11 -7.27
CA LEU A 344 4.36 -2.23 -6.09
C LEU A 344 4.46 -3.60 -5.40
N LYS A 345 4.57 -4.68 -6.20
CA LYS A 345 4.52 -6.06 -5.73
C LYS A 345 5.51 -6.94 -6.49
N MET A 346 6.07 -7.92 -5.79
CA MET A 346 6.92 -8.97 -6.35
C MET A 346 6.48 -10.34 -5.80
N PRO A 347 6.15 -11.32 -6.67
CA PRO A 347 6.02 -11.22 -8.13
C PRO A 347 4.81 -10.36 -8.56
N ARG A 348 4.72 -10.02 -9.85
CA ARG A 348 3.62 -9.20 -10.39
C ARG A 348 2.25 -9.81 -10.17
N SER A 349 1.24 -8.96 -10.01
CA SER A 349 -0.14 -9.37 -9.79
C SER A 349 -0.91 -9.58 -11.10
N VAL A 350 -0.53 -10.60 -11.87
CA VAL A 350 -1.15 -10.96 -13.17
C VAL A 350 -1.90 -12.28 -13.05
N ALA A 351 -3.08 -12.38 -13.65
CA ALA A 351 -3.78 -13.65 -13.89
C ALA A 351 -3.91 -13.95 -15.38
N ILE A 352 -4.00 -15.24 -15.71
CA ILE A 352 -4.33 -15.72 -17.05
C ILE A 352 -5.56 -16.61 -16.95
N GLY A 353 -6.59 -16.27 -17.72
CA GLY A 353 -7.80 -17.08 -17.89
C GLY A 353 -7.61 -18.13 -18.97
N LEU A 354 -7.96 -19.37 -18.65
CA LEU A 354 -7.92 -20.54 -19.52
C LEU A 354 -9.27 -21.23 -19.50
N ARG A 355 -9.75 -21.62 -20.68
CA ARG A 355 -11.10 -22.14 -20.87
C ARG A 355 -11.09 -23.58 -21.36
N LEU A 356 -11.85 -24.44 -20.69
CA LEU A 356 -12.10 -25.84 -21.05
C LEU A 356 -13.59 -26.15 -20.84
N ASP A 357 -14.41 -25.82 -21.83
CA ASP A 357 -15.86 -25.99 -21.80
C ASP A 357 -16.47 -26.14 -23.20
N LYS A 358 -17.79 -26.32 -23.26
CA LYS A 358 -18.53 -26.54 -24.51
C LYS A 358 -18.33 -25.46 -25.58
N SER A 359 -18.07 -24.21 -25.19
CA SER A 359 -17.84 -23.10 -26.13
C SER A 359 -16.60 -23.26 -26.99
N LEU A 360 -15.64 -24.13 -26.62
CA LEU A 360 -14.44 -24.36 -27.43
C LEU A 360 -14.77 -24.90 -28.84
N GLU A 361 -15.89 -25.60 -28.99
CA GLU A 361 -16.37 -26.15 -30.27
C GLU A 361 -16.92 -25.09 -31.22
N LYS A 362 -17.20 -23.89 -30.73
CA LYS A 362 -17.70 -22.78 -31.54
C LYS A 362 -16.55 -22.09 -32.27
N ASP A 363 -16.83 -21.47 -33.41
CA ASP A 363 -15.91 -20.54 -34.11
C ASP A 363 -14.58 -21.13 -34.60
N GLY A 364 -14.51 -22.46 -34.81
CA GLY A 364 -13.34 -23.16 -35.38
C GLY A 364 -12.14 -23.25 -34.41
N PHE A 365 -11.01 -23.75 -34.91
CA PHE A 365 -9.73 -23.89 -34.16
C PHE A 365 -9.82 -24.72 -32.86
N PHE A 366 -10.71 -25.70 -32.80
CA PHE A 366 -10.93 -26.51 -31.60
C PHE A 366 -9.63 -27.16 -31.11
N GLU A 367 -8.90 -27.82 -32.01
CA GLU A 367 -7.64 -28.48 -31.70
C GLU A 367 -6.59 -27.50 -31.18
N GLU A 368 -6.45 -26.33 -31.80
CA GLU A 368 -5.52 -25.28 -31.36
C GLU A 368 -5.88 -24.70 -29.98
N LYS A 369 -7.17 -24.50 -29.68
CA LYS A 369 -7.62 -24.01 -28.37
C LYS A 369 -7.27 -24.99 -27.25
N VAL A 370 -7.45 -26.28 -27.50
CA VAL A 370 -7.12 -27.37 -26.57
C VAL A 370 -5.60 -27.50 -26.43
N LEU A 371 -4.87 -27.42 -27.54
CA LEU A 371 -3.41 -27.47 -27.57
C LEU A 371 -2.77 -26.32 -26.77
N LEU A 372 -3.26 -25.09 -26.91
CA LEU A 372 -2.81 -23.96 -26.11
C LEU A 372 -3.13 -24.15 -24.62
N PHE A 373 -4.35 -24.59 -24.29
CA PHE A 373 -4.73 -24.89 -22.91
C PHE A 373 -3.74 -25.86 -22.27
N LYS A 374 -3.46 -26.96 -22.96
CA LYS A 374 -2.48 -27.96 -22.55
C LYS A 374 -1.08 -27.36 -22.41
N ALA A 375 -0.60 -26.59 -23.39
CA ALA A 375 0.73 -25.97 -23.34
C ALA A 375 0.92 -25.05 -22.12
N PHE A 376 -0.08 -24.23 -21.79
CA PHE A 376 -0.05 -23.40 -20.57
C PHE A 376 0.05 -24.25 -19.31
N LEU A 377 -0.80 -25.26 -19.17
CA LEU A 377 -0.77 -26.15 -18.00
C LEU A 377 0.57 -26.87 -17.87
N GLU A 378 1.15 -27.38 -18.96
CA GLU A 378 2.45 -28.04 -18.93
C GLU A 378 3.56 -27.11 -18.46
N VAL A 379 3.57 -25.85 -18.90
CA VAL A 379 4.53 -24.85 -18.41
C VAL A 379 4.35 -24.61 -16.91
N PHE A 380 3.12 -24.43 -16.43
CA PHE A 380 2.85 -24.25 -14.99
C PHE A 380 3.23 -25.49 -14.15
N ILE A 381 2.97 -26.70 -14.67
CA ILE A 381 3.32 -27.97 -14.03
C ILE A 381 4.83 -28.16 -13.93
N CYS A 382 5.57 -27.81 -14.98
CA CYS A 382 7.03 -27.91 -15.01
C CYS A 382 7.68 -26.97 -13.99
N GLY A 383 7.13 -25.75 -13.85
CA GLY A 383 7.76 -24.71 -13.06
C GLY A 383 9.03 -24.17 -13.72
N ASP A 384 9.88 -23.53 -12.92
CA ASP A 384 11.19 -23.05 -13.36
C ASP A 384 12.26 -24.17 -13.41
N GLU A 385 13.47 -23.85 -13.88
CA GLU A 385 14.58 -24.82 -13.95
C GLU A 385 15.02 -25.33 -12.56
N GLY A 386 14.69 -24.58 -11.50
CA GLY A 386 14.88 -25.00 -10.11
C GLY A 386 13.77 -25.91 -9.58
N LYS A 387 12.82 -26.33 -10.41
CA LYS A 387 11.61 -27.10 -10.05
C LYS A 387 10.73 -26.38 -9.03
N ARG A 388 10.60 -25.06 -9.15
CA ARG A 388 9.75 -24.22 -8.31
C ARG A 388 8.51 -23.77 -9.08
N PRO A 389 7.35 -23.60 -8.41
CA PRO A 389 6.15 -23.11 -9.07
C PRO A 389 6.33 -21.67 -9.53
N PHE A 390 5.68 -21.34 -10.65
CA PHE A 390 5.43 -19.94 -11.00
C PHE A 390 4.32 -19.39 -10.08
N LEU A 391 4.61 -18.26 -9.42
CA LEU A 391 3.68 -17.58 -8.52
C LEU A 391 2.85 -16.50 -9.23
N THR A 392 3.26 -16.15 -10.45
CA THR A 392 2.53 -15.33 -11.42
C THR A 392 2.80 -15.90 -12.82
N PRO A 393 1.93 -15.71 -13.81
CA PRO A 393 0.54 -15.35 -13.64
C PRO A 393 -0.25 -16.44 -12.89
N LEU A 394 -1.28 -16.02 -12.17
CA LEU A 394 -2.26 -16.91 -11.53
C LEU A 394 -3.10 -17.61 -12.61
N PRO A 395 -3.09 -18.96 -12.70
CA PRO A 395 -3.96 -19.66 -13.64
C PRO A 395 -5.41 -19.67 -13.14
N ILE A 396 -6.32 -19.12 -13.93
CA ILE A 396 -7.77 -19.16 -13.69
C ILE A 396 -8.38 -20.10 -14.72
N ILE A 397 -8.87 -21.26 -14.28
CA ILE A 397 -9.34 -22.33 -15.15
C ILE A 397 -10.87 -22.34 -15.11
N LYS A 398 -11.49 -22.02 -16.24
CA LYS A 398 -12.94 -22.00 -16.44
C LYS A 398 -13.41 -23.34 -17.00
N MET A 399 -14.32 -24.00 -16.29
CA MET A 399 -14.82 -25.34 -16.64
C MET A 399 -16.30 -25.47 -16.32
N ASP A 400 -17.01 -26.26 -17.13
CA ASP A 400 -18.38 -26.69 -16.92
C ASP A 400 -18.45 -28.22 -16.76
N LYS A 401 -19.66 -28.77 -16.67
CA LYS A 401 -19.85 -30.23 -16.65
C LYS A 401 -19.42 -30.90 -17.97
N TYR A 402 -19.50 -30.19 -19.10
CA TYR A 402 -19.15 -30.72 -20.42
C TYR A 402 -17.68 -31.15 -20.47
N ALA A 403 -16.81 -30.44 -19.74
CA ALA A 403 -15.41 -30.84 -19.57
C ALA A 403 -15.26 -32.32 -19.17
N PHE A 404 -16.14 -32.83 -18.30
CA PHE A 404 -16.09 -34.21 -17.78
C PHE A 404 -16.95 -35.22 -18.57
N GLU A 405 -17.79 -34.73 -19.48
CA GLU A 405 -18.64 -35.55 -20.35
C GLU A 405 -17.90 -35.87 -21.67
N ASN A 406 -17.03 -34.96 -22.13
CA ASN A 406 -16.25 -35.12 -23.34
C ASN A 406 -14.90 -35.81 -23.05
N THR A 407 -14.75 -37.04 -23.52
CA THR A 407 -13.51 -37.84 -23.37
C THR A 407 -12.30 -37.22 -24.05
N ASN A 408 -12.49 -36.28 -24.99
CA ASN A 408 -11.38 -35.58 -25.64
C ASN A 408 -10.65 -34.63 -24.70
N PHE A 409 -11.19 -34.35 -23.51
CA PHE A 409 -10.56 -33.48 -22.50
C PHE A 409 -9.92 -34.26 -21.34
N ASP A 410 -9.89 -35.59 -21.39
CA ASP A 410 -9.35 -36.42 -20.30
C ASP A 410 -7.87 -36.10 -20.02
N GLU A 411 -7.08 -35.83 -21.06
CA GLU A 411 -5.68 -35.42 -20.91
C GLU A 411 -5.58 -34.04 -20.24
N GLU A 412 -6.36 -33.06 -20.70
CA GLU A 412 -6.39 -31.70 -20.18
C GLU A 412 -6.81 -31.66 -18.71
N ILE A 413 -7.85 -32.41 -18.34
CA ILE A 413 -8.30 -32.53 -16.95
C ILE A 413 -7.21 -33.20 -16.10
N SER A 414 -6.55 -34.25 -16.63
CA SER A 414 -5.43 -34.89 -15.94
C SER A 414 -4.28 -33.91 -15.68
N LYS A 415 -4.00 -32.98 -16.61
CA LYS A 415 -3.03 -31.89 -16.40
C LYS A 415 -3.49 -30.91 -15.34
N VAL A 416 -4.78 -30.54 -15.29
CA VAL A 416 -5.33 -29.71 -14.19
C VAL A 416 -5.11 -30.39 -12.84
N CYS A 417 -5.40 -31.69 -12.74
CA CYS A 417 -5.20 -32.47 -11.51
C CYS A 417 -3.71 -32.58 -11.15
N GLU A 418 -2.82 -32.72 -12.13
CA GLU A 418 -1.38 -32.70 -11.91
C GLU A 418 -0.88 -31.34 -11.40
N LEU A 419 -1.38 -30.25 -11.96
CA LEU A 419 -1.04 -28.90 -11.52
C LEU A 419 -1.47 -28.67 -10.06
N LEU A 420 -2.66 -29.12 -9.70
CA LEU A 420 -3.16 -29.08 -8.31
C LEU A 420 -2.31 -29.94 -7.38
N TYR A 421 -2.01 -31.19 -7.77
CA TYR A 421 -1.17 -32.10 -7.00
C TYR A 421 0.21 -31.53 -6.72
N LYS A 422 0.85 -30.90 -7.72
CA LYS A 422 2.18 -30.31 -7.52
C LYS A 422 2.14 -29.03 -6.71
N TRP A 423 1.26 -28.09 -7.08
CA TRP A 423 1.40 -26.70 -6.68
C TRP A 423 0.16 -26.08 -6.01
N CYS A 424 -1.04 -26.65 -6.16
CA CYS A 424 -2.30 -26.05 -5.70
C CYS A 424 -2.45 -24.57 -6.10
N THR A 425 -1.85 -24.15 -7.22
CA THR A 425 -1.85 -22.76 -7.70
C THR A 425 -3.15 -22.32 -8.39
N PRO A 426 -3.81 -23.13 -9.25
CA PRO A 426 -4.91 -22.62 -10.05
C PRO A 426 -6.16 -22.31 -9.22
N ILE A 427 -6.97 -21.37 -9.71
CA ILE A 427 -8.35 -21.14 -9.29
C ILE A 427 -9.26 -21.79 -10.30
N ILE A 428 -10.23 -22.59 -9.85
CA ILE A 428 -11.23 -23.20 -10.71
C ILE A 428 -12.50 -22.34 -10.66
N VAL A 429 -12.96 -21.86 -11.81
CA VAL A 429 -14.21 -21.11 -11.98
C VAL A 429 -15.24 -22.03 -12.61
N ASN A 430 -16.34 -22.24 -11.90
CA ASN A 430 -17.45 -23.05 -12.37
C ASN A 430 -18.34 -22.17 -13.27
N ILE A 431 -18.34 -22.46 -14.57
CA ILE A 431 -19.17 -21.73 -15.54
C ILE A 431 -20.51 -22.43 -15.85
N GLU A 432 -20.78 -23.59 -15.25
CA GLU A 432 -22.17 -24.12 -15.14
C GLU A 432 -23.04 -23.15 -14.32
N TRP A 433 -22.39 -22.29 -13.53
CA TRP A 433 -23.03 -21.17 -12.88
C TRP A 433 -23.33 -20.08 -13.93
N GLU A 434 -24.61 -19.88 -14.26
CA GLU A 434 -25.04 -19.02 -15.39
C GLU A 434 -24.37 -17.63 -15.40
N SER A 435 -24.27 -16.98 -14.23
CA SER A 435 -23.64 -15.65 -14.17
C SER A 435 -22.13 -15.68 -14.45
N ASN A 436 -21.47 -16.84 -14.46
CA ASN A 436 -20.05 -16.96 -14.76
C ASN A 436 -19.71 -17.16 -16.24
N VAL A 437 -20.69 -17.42 -17.10
CA VAL A 437 -20.44 -17.68 -18.53
C VAL A 437 -19.69 -16.53 -19.19
N GLU A 438 -20.13 -15.29 -18.92
CA GLU A 438 -19.55 -14.06 -19.47
C GLU A 438 -18.63 -13.32 -18.48
N SER A 439 -18.35 -13.92 -17.31
CA SER A 439 -17.59 -13.25 -16.27
C SER A 439 -16.08 -13.39 -16.47
N SER A 440 -15.37 -12.42 -15.89
CA SER A 440 -13.93 -12.43 -15.79
C SER A 440 -13.52 -12.28 -14.33
N TYR A 441 -12.52 -13.04 -13.89
CA TYR A 441 -11.93 -12.96 -12.55
C TYR A 441 -10.52 -12.40 -12.68
N CYS A 442 -10.20 -11.36 -11.91
CA CYS A 442 -8.87 -10.77 -11.88
C CYS A 442 -7.92 -11.56 -10.96
N TRP A 443 -6.66 -11.16 -10.91
CA TRP A 443 -5.66 -11.72 -10.00
C TRP A 443 -6.09 -11.74 -8.54
N ASP A 444 -6.76 -10.69 -8.05
CA ASP A 444 -7.30 -10.62 -6.68
C ASP A 444 -8.69 -11.28 -6.54
N LEU A 445 -9.15 -11.98 -7.57
CA LEU A 445 -10.48 -12.60 -7.65
C LEU A 445 -11.63 -11.59 -7.69
N SER A 446 -11.35 -10.31 -7.99
CA SER A 446 -12.39 -9.35 -8.37
C SER A 446 -13.12 -9.86 -9.60
N ARG A 447 -14.44 -9.80 -9.59
CA ARG A 447 -15.27 -10.34 -10.66
C ARG A 447 -16.00 -9.22 -11.41
N ILE A 448 -15.92 -9.24 -12.73
CA ILE A 448 -16.71 -8.36 -13.62
C ILE A 448 -17.75 -9.19 -14.38
N ASP A 449 -19.00 -8.74 -14.29
CA ASP A 449 -20.13 -9.26 -15.08
C ASP A 449 -19.99 -8.85 -16.55
N SER A 450 -20.47 -9.69 -17.48
CA SER A 450 -20.63 -9.34 -18.91
C SER A 450 -19.36 -8.88 -19.63
N PHE A 451 -18.18 -9.20 -19.09
CA PHE A 451 -16.89 -8.75 -19.63
C PHE A 451 -16.72 -9.16 -21.09
N LEU A 452 -17.03 -10.42 -21.41
CA LEU A 452 -16.91 -10.96 -22.76
C LEU A 452 -17.87 -10.31 -23.77
N LYS A 453 -18.98 -9.75 -23.28
CA LYS A 453 -20.00 -9.09 -24.09
C LYS A 453 -19.70 -7.61 -24.31
N GLU A 454 -19.26 -6.90 -23.27
CA GLU A 454 -18.99 -5.46 -23.34
C GLU A 454 -17.69 -5.15 -24.09
N LYS A 455 -16.69 -6.05 -24.09
CA LYS A 455 -15.40 -5.89 -24.80
C LYS A 455 -14.71 -4.56 -24.54
N ASN A 456 -14.75 -4.12 -23.28
CA ASN A 456 -14.07 -2.92 -22.82
C ASN A 456 -13.06 -3.30 -21.75
N SER A 457 -11.83 -2.80 -21.87
CA SER A 457 -10.88 -2.95 -20.78
C SER A 457 -11.35 -2.10 -19.60
N ALA A 458 -11.71 -2.75 -18.51
CA ALA A 458 -12.32 -2.13 -17.34
C ALA A 458 -11.99 -2.97 -16.10
N GLY A 459 -12.22 -2.42 -14.92
CA GLY A 459 -11.75 -3.00 -13.68
C GLY A 459 -12.56 -2.59 -12.47
N THR A 460 -12.12 -3.06 -11.31
CA THR A 460 -12.51 -2.45 -10.05
C THR A 460 -11.82 -1.10 -9.91
N LEU A 461 -12.60 -0.05 -9.72
CA LEU A 461 -12.06 1.29 -9.45
C LEU A 461 -11.58 1.39 -8.01
N ASN A 462 -12.46 1.07 -7.05
CA ASN A 462 -12.18 1.15 -5.63
C ASN A 462 -12.97 0.10 -4.84
N THR A 463 -12.41 -0.35 -3.72
CA THR A 463 -13.08 -1.24 -2.77
C THR A 463 -13.17 -0.61 -1.37
N VAL A 464 -14.36 -0.71 -0.76
CA VAL A 464 -14.59 -0.33 0.64
C VAL A 464 -14.98 -1.57 1.44
N LEU A 465 -14.38 -1.78 2.61
CA LEU A 465 -14.78 -2.86 3.52
C LEU A 465 -15.53 -2.30 4.73
N ILE A 466 -16.69 -2.87 5.03
CA ILE A 466 -17.49 -2.47 6.19
C ILE A 466 -17.14 -3.37 7.39
N ASN A 467 -16.89 -2.75 8.54
CA ASN A 467 -16.63 -3.45 9.80
C ASN A 467 -17.96 -3.92 10.42
N LEU A 468 -18.38 -5.15 10.10
CA LEU A 468 -19.64 -5.69 10.65
C LEU A 468 -19.59 -5.92 12.17
N PRO A 469 -18.47 -6.38 12.78
CA PRO A 469 -18.36 -6.47 14.24
C PRO A 469 -18.63 -5.14 14.95
N ARG A 470 -18.13 -4.02 14.41
CA ARG A 470 -18.44 -2.68 14.95
C ARG A 470 -19.94 -2.42 14.97
N ILE A 471 -20.65 -2.71 13.88
CA ILE A 471 -22.10 -2.54 13.80
C ILE A 471 -22.79 -3.42 14.85
N ALA A 472 -22.42 -4.70 14.95
CA ALA A 472 -23.00 -5.63 15.93
C ALA A 472 -22.81 -5.16 17.39
N LEU A 473 -21.63 -4.63 17.72
CA LEU A 473 -21.31 -4.09 19.05
C LEU A 473 -22.15 -2.85 19.37
N GLU A 474 -22.34 -1.96 18.39
CA GLU A 474 -23.15 -0.76 18.54
C GLU A 474 -24.65 -1.05 18.61
N SER A 475 -25.12 -2.08 17.91
CA SER A 475 -26.53 -2.47 17.86
C SER A 475 -27.01 -3.24 19.07
N ARG A 476 -26.12 -3.88 19.83
CA ARG A 476 -26.45 -4.60 21.08
C ARG A 476 -27.60 -5.62 20.93
N GLY A 477 -27.68 -6.29 19.78
CA GLY A 477 -28.72 -7.28 19.47
C GLY A 477 -30.01 -6.69 18.86
N ASP A 478 -30.10 -5.38 18.62
CA ASP A 478 -31.24 -4.75 17.95
C ASP A 478 -31.08 -4.80 16.41
N ASP A 479 -31.92 -5.60 15.75
CA ASP A 479 -31.97 -5.74 14.30
C ASP A 479 -32.19 -4.41 13.57
N LEU A 480 -33.12 -3.56 14.04
CA LEU A 480 -33.44 -2.30 13.37
C LEU A 480 -32.24 -1.35 13.41
N LEU A 481 -31.58 -1.27 14.56
CA LEU A 481 -30.37 -0.47 14.71
C LEU A 481 -29.21 -1.02 13.88
N PHE A 482 -29.07 -2.36 13.80
CA PHE A 482 -28.08 -3.01 12.93
C PHE A 482 -28.25 -2.61 11.47
N PHE A 483 -29.45 -2.78 10.92
CA PHE A 483 -29.69 -2.49 9.50
C PHE A 483 -29.64 -0.99 9.19
N SER A 484 -30.04 -0.12 10.13
CA SER A 484 -29.87 1.33 9.98
C SER A 484 -28.40 1.75 9.88
N LYS A 485 -27.53 1.20 10.73
CA LYS A 485 -26.08 1.45 10.68
C LYS A 485 -25.40 0.84 9.47
N LEU A 486 -25.87 -0.34 9.03
CA LEU A 486 -25.42 -0.95 7.79
C LEU A 486 -25.74 -0.06 6.59
N GLU A 487 -26.95 0.49 6.53
CA GLU A 487 -27.37 1.42 5.48
C GLU A 487 -26.51 2.70 5.49
N GLU A 488 -26.26 3.28 6.65
CA GLU A 488 -25.38 4.46 6.82
C GLU A 488 -23.98 4.20 6.25
N ASN A 489 -23.35 3.08 6.62
CA ASN A 489 -22.03 2.72 6.14
C ASN A 489 -22.00 2.38 4.65
N ILE A 490 -23.07 1.79 4.10
CA ILE A 490 -23.19 1.54 2.65
C ILE A 490 -23.29 2.87 1.89
N LYS A 491 -24.13 3.81 2.35
CA LYS A 491 -24.24 5.15 1.73
C LYS A 491 -22.89 5.87 1.72
N LEU A 492 -22.19 5.84 2.85
CA LEU A 492 -20.86 6.44 2.95
C LEU A 492 -19.84 5.78 1.99
N SER A 493 -19.93 4.46 1.83
CA SER A 493 -19.09 3.70 0.89
C SER A 493 -19.36 4.08 -0.57
N ILE A 494 -20.65 4.27 -0.92
CA ILE A 494 -21.08 4.73 -2.25
C ILE A 494 -20.51 6.12 -2.54
N ASP A 495 -20.63 7.05 -1.59
CA ASP A 495 -20.11 8.41 -1.73
C ASP A 495 -18.59 8.41 -1.95
N ALA A 496 -17.86 7.59 -1.18
CA ALA A 496 -16.42 7.44 -1.32
C ALA A 496 -16.01 6.92 -2.70
N MET A 497 -16.70 5.90 -3.22
CA MET A 497 -16.41 5.32 -4.53
C MET A 497 -16.78 6.25 -5.69
N ASN A 498 -17.92 6.96 -5.60
CA ASN A 498 -18.29 7.96 -6.61
C ASN A 498 -17.25 9.07 -6.70
N TYR A 499 -16.77 9.53 -5.54
CA TYR A 499 -15.69 10.51 -5.47
C TYR A 499 -14.39 9.99 -6.10
N GLY A 500 -13.98 8.76 -5.77
CA GLY A 500 -12.81 8.10 -6.35
C GLY A 500 -12.92 7.96 -7.87
N LYS A 501 -14.09 7.54 -8.38
CA LYS A 501 -14.37 7.41 -9.82
C LYS A 501 -14.20 8.74 -10.55
N GLU A 502 -14.80 9.81 -10.04
CA GLU A 502 -14.73 11.13 -10.69
C GLU A 502 -13.28 11.64 -10.76
N LYS A 503 -12.51 11.38 -9.70
CA LYS A 503 -11.08 11.74 -9.62
C LYS A 503 -10.20 10.94 -10.58
N ILE A 504 -10.49 9.66 -10.78
CA ILE A 504 -9.80 8.85 -11.80
C ILE A 504 -10.18 9.35 -13.20
N LYS A 505 -11.45 9.63 -13.45
CA LYS A 505 -11.95 10.14 -14.74
C LYS A 505 -11.30 11.48 -15.11
N GLU A 506 -11.21 12.41 -14.17
CA GLU A 506 -10.50 13.68 -14.32
C GLU A 506 -9.02 13.48 -14.73
N ARG A 507 -8.33 12.51 -14.10
CA ARG A 507 -6.92 12.22 -14.40
C ARG A 507 -6.73 11.55 -15.76
N VAL A 508 -7.57 10.58 -16.13
CA VAL A 508 -7.53 9.90 -17.44
C VAL A 508 -7.79 10.92 -18.57
N SER A 509 -8.81 11.78 -18.42
CA SER A 509 -9.17 12.79 -19.43
C SER A 509 -8.09 13.85 -19.68
N ARG A 510 -7.19 14.10 -18.73
CA ARG A 510 -6.05 15.03 -18.89
C ARG A 510 -4.74 14.33 -19.25
N GLY A 511 -4.76 13.02 -19.51
CA GLY A 511 -3.55 12.24 -19.82
C GLY A 511 -2.61 12.02 -18.64
N ALA A 512 -3.06 12.23 -17.40
CA ALA A 512 -2.24 12.05 -16.19
C ALA A 512 -2.00 10.56 -15.84
N LEU A 513 -2.71 9.65 -16.52
CA LEU A 513 -2.53 8.19 -16.43
C LEU A 513 -2.23 7.62 -17.82
N PRO A 514 -0.99 7.77 -18.32
CA PRO A 514 -0.59 7.49 -19.69
C PRO A 514 -1.08 6.17 -20.28
N PHE A 515 -0.97 5.07 -19.54
CA PHE A 515 -1.39 3.75 -20.02
C PHE A 515 -2.92 3.64 -20.14
N LEU A 516 -3.66 4.19 -19.18
CA LEU A 516 -5.13 4.14 -19.19
C LEU A 516 -5.71 5.05 -20.28
N SER A 517 -5.00 6.13 -20.60
CA SER A 517 -5.31 7.09 -21.67
C SER A 517 -4.74 6.69 -23.04
N LEU A 518 -4.21 5.47 -23.20
CA LEU A 518 -3.83 4.90 -24.49
C LEU A 518 -5.04 4.93 -25.43
N GLU A 519 -4.83 5.35 -26.67
CA GLU A 519 -5.91 5.39 -27.66
C GLU A 519 -5.92 4.10 -28.48
N VAL A 520 -7.12 3.53 -28.61
CA VAL A 520 -7.43 2.30 -29.36
C VAL A 520 -8.75 2.50 -30.05
N ASP A 521 -8.78 2.41 -31.38
CA ASP A 521 -9.98 2.59 -32.17
C ASP A 521 -10.72 3.91 -31.83
N ASP A 522 -9.96 5.02 -31.71
CA ASP A 522 -10.41 6.37 -31.34
C ASP A 522 -11.00 6.53 -29.91
N GLU A 523 -10.84 5.52 -29.05
CA GLU A 523 -11.28 5.55 -27.65
C GLU A 523 -10.12 5.31 -26.66
N ASN A 524 -10.30 5.70 -25.39
CA ASN A 524 -9.34 5.32 -24.35
C ASN A 524 -9.37 3.81 -24.09
N TYR A 525 -8.20 3.22 -23.92
CA TYR A 525 -8.04 1.79 -23.67
C TYR A 525 -8.79 1.34 -22.43
N TYR A 526 -8.74 2.14 -21.35
CA TYR A 526 -9.45 1.85 -20.11
C TYR A 526 -10.76 2.66 -20.01
N CYS A 527 -11.90 1.96 -19.98
CA CYS A 527 -13.21 2.56 -19.81
C CYS A 527 -13.53 2.77 -18.31
N VAL A 528 -13.26 3.97 -17.80
CA VAL A 528 -13.57 4.34 -16.39
C VAL A 528 -15.07 4.21 -16.09
N ASP A 529 -15.93 4.56 -17.04
CA ASP A 529 -17.38 4.48 -16.84
C ASP A 529 -17.93 3.05 -16.84
N CYS A 530 -17.20 2.11 -17.43
CA CYS A 530 -17.51 0.68 -17.41
C CYS A 530 -17.05 0.01 -16.10
N GLY A 531 -16.16 0.65 -15.34
CA GLY A 531 -15.58 0.14 -14.11
C GLY A 531 -16.58 -0.04 -12.96
N TYR A 532 -16.24 -0.92 -12.02
CA TYR A 532 -17.07 -1.32 -10.90
C TYR A 532 -16.53 -0.81 -9.56
N GLY A 533 -17.43 -0.55 -8.62
CA GLY A 533 -17.11 -0.39 -7.20
C GLY A 533 -17.39 -1.69 -6.44
N ARG A 534 -16.63 -1.95 -5.36
CA ARG A 534 -16.87 -3.12 -4.51
C ARG A 534 -17.09 -2.72 -3.05
N ILE A 535 -18.13 -3.28 -2.45
CA ILE A 535 -18.34 -3.24 -0.99
C ILE A 535 -18.11 -4.64 -0.44
N GLY A 536 -17.09 -4.79 0.39
CA GLY A 536 -16.82 -6.04 1.11
C GLY A 536 -17.16 -5.95 2.58
N PHE A 537 -17.15 -7.10 3.25
CA PHE A 537 -17.46 -7.21 4.67
C PHE A 537 -16.29 -7.84 5.43
N ILE A 538 -16.02 -7.28 6.60
CA ILE A 538 -15.09 -7.87 7.56
C ILE A 538 -15.89 -8.39 8.73
N GLY A 539 -15.51 -9.58 9.18
CA GLY A 539 -16.01 -10.21 10.39
C GLY A 539 -17.49 -10.57 10.34
N LEU A 540 -18.01 -11.03 9.20
CA LEU A 540 -19.39 -11.50 9.11
C LEU A 540 -19.71 -12.60 10.12
N PHE A 541 -18.78 -13.54 10.29
CA PHE A 541 -18.87 -14.60 11.30
C PHE A 541 -18.95 -14.02 12.73
N GLU A 542 -17.99 -13.17 13.10
CA GLU A 542 -17.94 -12.57 14.44
C GLU A 542 -19.12 -11.64 14.70
N ALA A 543 -19.55 -10.84 13.71
CA ALA A 543 -20.70 -9.94 13.82
C ALA A 543 -21.99 -10.71 14.09
N THR A 544 -22.17 -11.84 13.38
CA THR A 544 -23.33 -12.72 13.57
C THR A 544 -23.32 -13.31 14.98
N LYS A 545 -22.17 -13.79 15.46
CA LYS A 545 -22.03 -14.32 16.82
C LYS A 545 -22.29 -13.25 17.88
N ILE A 546 -21.70 -12.05 17.72
CA ILE A 546 -21.89 -10.91 18.64
C ILE A 546 -23.36 -10.47 18.71
N HIS A 547 -24.06 -10.46 17.57
CA HIS A 547 -25.43 -9.97 17.49
C HIS A 547 -26.48 -11.00 17.95
N THR A 548 -26.30 -12.27 17.59
CA THR A 548 -27.29 -13.33 17.82
C THR A 548 -26.95 -14.27 18.98
N ASN A 549 -25.71 -14.21 19.50
CA ASN A 549 -25.12 -15.16 20.44
C ASN A 549 -25.04 -16.61 19.92
N LYS A 550 -25.25 -16.84 18.63
CA LYS A 550 -25.33 -18.16 17.97
C LYS A 550 -24.25 -18.33 16.90
N ASP A 551 -23.82 -19.56 16.66
CA ASP A 551 -22.79 -19.87 15.66
C ASP A 551 -23.37 -20.00 14.24
N LEU A 552 -22.74 -19.32 13.28
CA LEU A 552 -23.26 -19.23 11.90
C LEU A 552 -23.46 -20.60 11.24
N TYR A 553 -22.61 -21.57 11.56
CA TYR A 553 -22.59 -22.90 10.91
C TYR A 553 -23.48 -23.95 11.59
N GLN A 554 -23.93 -23.75 12.84
CA GLN A 554 -24.74 -24.74 13.58
C GLN A 554 -26.21 -24.29 13.70
N GLU A 555 -26.48 -23.00 13.88
CA GLU A 555 -27.83 -22.50 14.14
C GLU A 555 -28.48 -21.85 12.90
N LYS A 556 -29.68 -22.31 12.56
CA LYS A 556 -30.46 -21.78 11.43
C LYS A 556 -30.75 -20.28 11.55
N GLU A 557 -30.99 -19.78 12.76
CA GLU A 557 -31.26 -18.36 13.01
C GLU A 557 -30.05 -17.48 12.69
N ALA A 558 -28.85 -17.87 13.13
CA ALA A 558 -27.60 -17.15 12.83
C ALA A 558 -27.32 -17.11 11.31
N LEU A 559 -27.50 -18.25 10.64
CA LEU A 559 -27.36 -18.33 9.17
C LEU A 559 -28.40 -17.45 8.45
N THR A 560 -29.63 -17.38 8.98
CA THR A 560 -30.69 -16.54 8.41
C THR A 560 -30.37 -15.05 8.58
N PHE A 561 -29.92 -14.65 9.77
CA PHE A 561 -29.47 -13.29 10.01
C PHE A 561 -28.30 -12.89 9.11
N SER A 562 -27.30 -13.75 8.96
CA SER A 562 -26.14 -13.52 8.06
C SER A 562 -26.57 -13.30 6.62
N LYS A 563 -27.55 -14.07 6.13
CA LYS A 563 -28.13 -13.88 4.79
C LYS A 563 -28.87 -12.55 4.68
N LYS A 564 -29.63 -12.19 5.72
CA LYS A 564 -30.38 -10.94 5.79
C LYS A 564 -29.46 -9.72 5.70
N ILE A 565 -28.24 -9.78 6.27
CA ILE A 565 -27.21 -8.74 6.10
C ILE A 565 -26.90 -8.51 4.61
N ILE A 566 -26.63 -9.58 3.87
CA ILE A 566 -26.30 -9.49 2.44
C ILE A 566 -27.51 -9.05 1.61
N GLU A 567 -28.69 -9.60 1.90
CA GLU A 567 -29.95 -9.22 1.22
C GLU A 567 -30.27 -7.74 1.40
N LYS A 568 -30.17 -7.23 2.63
CA LYS A 568 -30.36 -5.80 2.91
C LYS A 568 -29.32 -4.94 2.23
N SER A 569 -28.07 -5.39 2.18
CA SER A 569 -27.00 -4.68 1.47
C SER A 569 -27.30 -4.57 -0.03
N LEU A 570 -27.81 -5.64 -0.65
CA LEU A 570 -28.24 -5.62 -2.05
C LEU A 570 -29.47 -4.73 -2.27
N GLU A 571 -30.42 -4.71 -1.33
CA GLU A 571 -31.58 -3.81 -1.36
C GLU A 571 -31.15 -2.33 -1.36
N PHE A 572 -30.18 -1.97 -0.51
CA PHE A 572 -29.62 -0.62 -0.45
C PHE A 572 -28.81 -0.24 -1.71
N LEU A 573 -28.31 -1.23 -2.45
CA LEU A 573 -27.54 -1.05 -3.69
C LEU A 573 -28.39 -1.14 -4.97
N LYS A 574 -29.71 -1.29 -4.87
CA LYS A 574 -30.59 -1.49 -6.04
C LYS A 574 -30.43 -0.41 -7.12
N ASP A 575 -30.18 0.83 -6.71
CA ASP A 575 -30.04 1.99 -7.59
C ASP A 575 -28.58 2.21 -8.06
N TYR A 576 -27.66 1.31 -7.68
CA TYR A 576 -26.21 1.40 -7.94
C TYR A 576 -25.67 0.12 -8.60
N PRO A 577 -26.10 -0.23 -9.82
CA PRO A 577 -25.83 -1.54 -10.44
C PRO A 577 -24.35 -1.84 -10.73
N LYS A 578 -23.49 -0.81 -10.79
CA LYS A 578 -22.03 -0.92 -10.96
C LYS A 578 -21.29 -1.08 -9.64
N ILE A 579 -21.98 -1.06 -8.50
CA ILE A 579 -21.41 -1.38 -7.19
C ILE A 579 -21.87 -2.79 -6.80
N LYS A 580 -20.91 -3.66 -6.48
CA LYS A 580 -21.17 -5.07 -6.17
C LYS A 580 -20.70 -5.42 -4.76
N ILE A 581 -21.43 -6.32 -4.11
CA ILE A 581 -20.97 -6.92 -2.86
C ILE A 581 -19.88 -7.97 -3.15
N THR A 582 -18.79 -7.96 -2.40
CA THR A 582 -17.68 -8.92 -2.55
C THR A 582 -17.31 -9.57 -1.22
N GLU A 583 -16.86 -10.81 -1.29
CA GLU A 583 -16.24 -11.51 -0.16
C GLU A 583 -14.73 -11.24 -0.08
N ILE A 584 -14.12 -10.89 -1.22
CA ILE A 584 -12.68 -10.87 -1.42
C ILE A 584 -12.12 -9.45 -1.31
N SER A 585 -11.01 -9.34 -0.60
CA SER A 585 -10.15 -8.17 -0.50
C SER A 585 -8.68 -8.56 -0.65
N SER A 586 -7.94 -7.74 -1.39
CA SER A 586 -6.48 -7.85 -1.50
C SER A 586 -5.72 -7.22 -0.33
N GLU A 587 -6.39 -6.41 0.49
CA GLU A 587 -5.87 -5.80 1.71
C GLU A 587 -6.50 -6.47 2.94
N ASP A 588 -5.70 -6.72 3.99
CA ASP A 588 -6.15 -7.28 5.27
C ASP A 588 -6.11 -6.26 6.41
N PRO A 589 -7.17 -5.44 6.60
CA PRO A 589 -7.28 -4.52 7.74
C PRO A 589 -7.89 -5.19 8.98
N SER A 590 -8.11 -6.51 8.99
CA SER A 590 -8.87 -7.20 10.04
C SER A 590 -8.29 -7.02 11.45
N ARG A 591 -6.95 -6.99 11.56
CA ARG A 591 -6.25 -6.74 12.84
C ARG A 591 -6.39 -5.29 13.28
N ARG A 592 -6.25 -4.33 12.36
CA ARG A 592 -6.39 -2.89 12.64
C ARG A 592 -7.78 -2.60 13.20
N LEU A 593 -8.80 -3.14 12.55
CA LEU A 593 -10.20 -2.95 12.95
C LEU A 593 -10.51 -3.62 14.30
N PHE A 594 -10.00 -4.85 14.54
CA PHE A 594 -10.13 -5.49 15.85
C PHE A 594 -9.47 -4.67 16.97
N ILE A 595 -8.29 -4.07 16.72
CA ILE A 595 -7.63 -3.19 17.70
C ILE A 595 -8.46 -1.93 17.95
N ALA A 596 -8.97 -1.28 16.90
CA ALA A 596 -9.82 -0.10 17.03
C ALA A 596 -11.10 -0.38 17.84
N ASP A 597 -11.71 -1.54 17.64
CA ASP A 597 -12.87 -2.01 18.38
C ASP A 597 -12.51 -2.36 19.83
N GLY A 598 -11.37 -3.03 20.03
CA GLY A 598 -10.84 -3.39 21.35
C GLY A 598 -10.48 -2.18 22.23
N ILE A 599 -9.95 -1.11 21.65
CA ILE A 599 -9.69 0.16 22.37
C ILE A 599 -11.01 0.81 22.82
N ARG A 600 -12.06 0.74 22.01
CA ARG A 600 -13.34 1.42 22.29
C ARG A 600 -14.29 0.62 23.19
N TYR A 601 -14.32 -0.71 23.09
CA TYR A 601 -15.25 -1.57 23.83
C TYR A 601 -14.58 -2.56 24.79
N GLY A 602 -13.24 -2.66 24.78
CA GLY A 602 -12.48 -3.63 25.57
C GLY A 602 -12.31 -4.96 24.84
N PHE A 603 -11.05 -5.39 24.69
CA PHE A 603 -10.68 -6.67 24.06
C PHE A 603 -11.39 -7.86 24.69
N ARG A 604 -11.39 -7.95 26.03
CA ARG A 604 -12.02 -9.04 26.77
C ARG A 604 -13.52 -9.15 26.51
N THR A 605 -14.22 -8.02 26.43
CA THR A 605 -15.66 -7.99 26.15
C THR A 605 -15.98 -8.53 24.75
N ILE A 606 -15.14 -8.20 23.76
CA ILE A 606 -15.30 -8.71 22.40
C ILE A 606 -15.03 -10.23 22.38
N GLU A 607 -13.95 -10.68 22.99
CA GLU A 607 -13.59 -12.11 23.07
C GLU A 607 -14.65 -12.95 23.80
N GLU A 608 -15.22 -12.43 24.90
CA GLU A 608 -16.30 -13.09 25.65
C GLU A 608 -17.57 -13.25 24.81
N ARG A 609 -17.94 -12.24 24.01
CA ARG A 609 -19.11 -12.30 23.10
C ARG A 609 -18.90 -13.25 21.92
N ILE A 610 -17.67 -13.33 21.40
CA ILE A 610 -17.33 -14.25 20.33
C ILE A 610 -17.18 -15.68 20.86
N GLY A 611 -16.84 -15.84 22.15
CA GLY A 611 -16.64 -17.13 22.81
C GLY A 611 -15.24 -17.72 22.59
N LYS A 612 -14.29 -16.95 22.03
CA LYS A 612 -12.88 -17.35 21.87
C LYS A 612 -11.96 -16.13 21.81
N LYS A 613 -10.70 -16.35 22.16
CA LYS A 613 -9.64 -15.37 21.93
C LYS A 613 -9.35 -15.26 20.43
N ILE A 614 -9.22 -14.03 19.95
CA ILE A 614 -8.89 -13.73 18.56
C ILE A 614 -7.86 -12.61 18.50
N SER A 615 -7.04 -12.60 17.46
CA SER A 615 -6.07 -11.53 17.19
C SER A 615 -6.49 -10.61 16.04
N LYS A 616 -7.50 -11.02 15.28
CA LYS A 616 -8.07 -10.31 14.12
C LYS A 616 -9.45 -10.86 13.77
N TYR A 617 -10.26 -10.08 13.06
CA TYR A 617 -11.54 -10.53 12.52
C TYR A 617 -11.37 -11.44 11.29
N SER A 618 -12.41 -12.20 10.98
CA SER A 618 -12.44 -13.01 9.76
C SER A 618 -12.58 -12.13 8.51
N LEU A 619 -11.86 -12.48 7.46
CA LEU A 619 -11.84 -11.81 6.16
C LEU A 619 -11.68 -12.88 5.09
N ASN A 620 -12.20 -12.62 3.88
CA ASN A 620 -11.98 -13.48 2.71
C ASN A 620 -12.55 -14.91 2.85
N THR A 621 -13.45 -15.11 3.81
CA THR A 621 -14.21 -16.34 4.03
C THR A 621 -15.48 -16.02 4.82
N ILE A 622 -16.58 -16.72 4.53
CA ILE A 622 -17.77 -16.67 5.40
C ILE A 622 -17.54 -17.43 6.71
N LEU A 623 -16.79 -18.53 6.64
CA LEU A 623 -16.55 -19.42 7.77
C LEU A 623 -15.05 -19.51 8.09
N PRO A 624 -14.61 -19.04 9.27
CA PRO A 624 -13.21 -19.16 9.69
C PRO A 624 -12.63 -20.57 9.45
N TYR A 625 -11.37 -20.63 9.00
CA TYR A 625 -10.72 -21.90 8.68
C TYR A 625 -10.33 -22.72 9.92
N ASP A 626 -10.39 -22.17 11.13
CA ASP A 626 -10.18 -22.90 12.39
C ASP A 626 -11.42 -23.68 12.86
N ILE A 627 -12.55 -23.53 12.16
CA ILE A 627 -13.79 -24.27 12.41
C ILE A 627 -13.73 -25.65 11.76
N SER A 628 -14.11 -26.67 12.54
CA SER A 628 -14.19 -28.06 12.09
C SER A 628 -15.60 -28.39 11.62
N ILE A 629 -15.84 -28.40 10.32
CA ILE A 629 -17.11 -28.85 9.71
C ILE A 629 -16.85 -29.71 8.47
N PRO A 630 -17.73 -30.66 8.13
CA PRO A 630 -17.68 -31.41 6.88
C PRO A 630 -17.59 -30.50 5.64
N LEU A 631 -16.79 -30.90 4.65
CA LEU A 631 -16.55 -30.08 3.44
C LEU A 631 -17.84 -29.79 2.67
N ASN A 632 -18.73 -30.78 2.54
CA ASN A 632 -20.04 -30.62 1.89
C ASN A 632 -20.89 -29.54 2.57
N ARG A 633 -20.83 -29.43 3.90
CA ARG A 633 -21.53 -28.39 4.67
C ARG A 633 -20.90 -27.02 4.45
N ARG A 634 -19.57 -26.94 4.38
CA ARG A 634 -18.85 -25.70 4.03
C ARG A 634 -19.23 -25.23 2.62
N ILE A 635 -19.17 -26.12 1.63
CA ILE A 635 -19.58 -25.85 0.23
C ILE A 635 -21.02 -25.33 0.18
N GLU A 636 -21.93 -25.94 0.95
CA GLU A 636 -23.32 -25.51 1.01
C GLU A 636 -23.45 -24.08 1.56
N ILE A 637 -22.82 -23.79 2.70
CA ILE A 637 -22.92 -22.46 3.34
C ILE A 637 -22.26 -21.40 2.45
N GLU A 638 -20.99 -21.57 2.08
CA GLU A 638 -20.22 -20.61 1.27
C GLU A 638 -20.92 -20.37 -0.09
N GLY A 639 -21.40 -21.44 -0.72
CA GLY A 639 -22.15 -21.38 -1.97
C GLY A 639 -23.42 -20.53 -1.91
N MET A 640 -24.10 -20.46 -0.75
CA MET A 640 -25.25 -19.56 -0.58
C MET A 640 -24.88 -18.08 -0.69
N PHE A 641 -23.67 -17.71 -0.25
CA PHE A 641 -23.17 -16.33 -0.28
C PHE A 641 -22.60 -15.96 -1.65
N HIS A 642 -21.90 -16.89 -2.32
CA HIS A 642 -21.40 -16.69 -3.68
C HIS A 642 -22.51 -16.21 -4.64
N LYS A 643 -23.73 -16.74 -4.50
CA LYS A 643 -24.89 -16.36 -5.33
C LYS A 643 -25.30 -14.89 -5.21
N LYS A 644 -24.90 -14.22 -4.13
CA LYS A 644 -25.30 -12.84 -3.79
C LYS A 644 -24.12 -11.87 -3.85
N MET A 645 -22.90 -12.36 -3.67
CA MET A 645 -21.69 -11.56 -3.57
C MET A 645 -20.94 -11.54 -4.91
N LEU A 646 -21.56 -10.93 -5.91
CA LEU A 646 -21.12 -10.97 -7.32
C LEU A 646 -19.88 -10.11 -7.65
N GLY A 647 -19.35 -9.33 -6.70
CA GLY A 647 -18.13 -8.52 -6.88
C GLY A 647 -16.83 -9.32 -6.76
N GLY A 648 -16.91 -10.59 -6.35
CA GLY A 648 -15.77 -11.49 -6.18
C GLY A 648 -15.98 -12.41 -4.98
N HIS A 649 -15.63 -13.69 -5.15
CA HIS A 649 -15.80 -14.75 -4.16
C HIS A 649 -14.91 -15.94 -4.56
N CYS A 650 -14.47 -16.74 -3.58
CA CYS A 650 -13.72 -17.95 -3.83
C CYS A 650 -13.68 -18.84 -2.60
N LEU A 651 -14.12 -20.09 -2.75
CA LEU A 651 -13.97 -21.08 -1.70
C LEU A 651 -12.54 -21.63 -1.71
N ASN A 652 -11.75 -21.29 -0.70
CA ASN A 652 -10.48 -21.97 -0.45
C ASN A 652 -10.69 -23.24 0.41
N ILE A 653 -10.20 -24.37 -0.09
CA ILE A 653 -10.23 -25.68 0.56
C ILE A 653 -8.81 -25.98 1.06
N PRO A 654 -8.49 -25.67 2.34
CA PRO A 654 -7.19 -26.00 2.89
C PRO A 654 -7.05 -27.51 3.07
N LEU A 655 -5.92 -28.07 2.61
CA LEU A 655 -5.60 -29.48 2.67
C LEU A 655 -4.61 -29.75 3.82
N ILE A 656 -4.72 -30.95 4.43
CA ILE A 656 -3.70 -31.46 5.36
C ILE A 656 -2.83 -32.53 4.69
N GLU A 657 -1.69 -32.85 5.30
CA GLU A 657 -0.79 -33.89 4.78
C GLU A 657 -1.39 -35.30 4.97
N PRO A 658 -1.15 -36.23 4.02
CA PRO A 658 -0.47 -36.05 2.73
C PRO A 658 -1.37 -35.39 1.67
N ILE A 659 -0.76 -34.78 0.64
CA ILE A 659 -1.52 -34.23 -0.50
C ILE A 659 -2.33 -35.35 -1.18
N PRO A 660 -3.61 -35.11 -1.50
CA PRO A 660 -4.44 -36.09 -2.20
C PRO A 660 -3.86 -36.49 -3.57
N PRO A 661 -3.99 -37.76 -3.99
CA PRO A 661 -3.57 -38.17 -5.32
C PRO A 661 -4.46 -37.56 -6.41
N LYS A 662 -4.00 -37.60 -7.67
CA LYS A 662 -4.63 -36.92 -8.82
C LYS A 662 -6.09 -37.35 -9.07
N ASP A 663 -6.41 -38.62 -8.84
CA ASP A 663 -7.77 -39.17 -8.98
C ASP A 663 -8.75 -38.61 -7.94
N VAL A 664 -8.28 -38.30 -6.74
CA VAL A 664 -9.09 -37.63 -5.71
C VAL A 664 -9.38 -36.19 -6.12
N PHE A 665 -8.39 -35.46 -6.67
CA PHE A 665 -8.64 -34.13 -7.24
C PHE A 665 -9.68 -34.20 -8.37
N TYR A 666 -9.54 -35.13 -9.31
CA TYR A 666 -10.52 -35.32 -10.40
C TYR A 666 -11.94 -35.48 -9.85
N ARG A 667 -12.12 -36.39 -8.88
CA ARG A 667 -13.42 -36.67 -8.26
C ARG A 667 -14.03 -35.43 -7.61
N TYR A 668 -13.27 -34.70 -6.80
CA TYR A 668 -13.77 -33.53 -6.09
C TYR A 668 -14.04 -32.34 -7.00
N ILE A 669 -13.19 -32.09 -8.01
CA ILE A 669 -13.43 -31.02 -8.99
C ILE A 669 -14.74 -31.31 -9.73
N LYS A 670 -14.91 -32.55 -10.22
CA LYS A 670 -16.14 -32.99 -10.90
C LYS A 670 -17.35 -32.83 -9.99
N GLU A 671 -17.28 -33.29 -8.75
CA GLU A 671 -18.39 -33.16 -7.79
C GLU A 671 -18.77 -31.70 -7.53
N ILE A 672 -17.79 -30.81 -7.31
CA ILE A 672 -18.03 -29.40 -7.02
C ILE A 672 -18.62 -28.68 -8.24
N ILE A 673 -18.12 -28.94 -9.45
CA ILE A 673 -18.65 -28.35 -10.68
C ILE A 673 -20.09 -28.85 -10.94
N CYS A 674 -20.31 -30.16 -10.91
CA CYS A 674 -21.60 -30.77 -11.23
C CYS A 674 -22.69 -30.45 -10.19
N ASN A 675 -22.34 -30.27 -8.91
CA ASN A 675 -23.33 -29.88 -7.89
C ASN A 675 -23.77 -28.41 -8.00
N ASN A 676 -23.00 -27.59 -8.73
CA ASN A 676 -23.25 -26.19 -9.04
C ASN A 676 -23.61 -25.32 -7.81
N LYS A 677 -23.04 -25.62 -6.64
CA LYS A 677 -23.27 -24.85 -5.41
C LYS A 677 -22.32 -23.66 -5.27
N VAL A 678 -21.08 -23.81 -5.76
CA VAL A 678 -20.00 -22.83 -5.61
C VAL A 678 -19.53 -22.38 -6.98
N ALA A 679 -19.38 -21.07 -7.13
CA ALA A 679 -19.05 -20.41 -8.39
C ALA A 679 -17.53 -20.38 -8.69
N ALA A 680 -16.67 -20.35 -7.67
CA ALA A 680 -15.22 -20.44 -7.82
C ALA A 680 -14.59 -21.06 -6.59
N PHE A 681 -13.56 -21.88 -6.75
CA PHE A 681 -12.87 -22.55 -5.65
C PHE A 681 -11.39 -22.80 -5.95
N THR A 682 -10.64 -23.06 -4.89
CA THR A 682 -9.22 -23.44 -4.95
C THR A 682 -8.90 -24.40 -3.84
N PHE A 683 -7.82 -25.17 -4.03
CA PHE A 683 -7.17 -25.89 -2.94
C PHE A 683 -5.99 -25.08 -2.42
N SER A 684 -5.62 -25.27 -1.16
CA SER A 684 -4.38 -24.72 -0.63
C SER A 684 -3.66 -25.71 0.25
N PHE A 685 -2.34 -25.70 0.15
CA PHE A 685 -1.45 -26.53 0.95
C PHE A 685 -0.25 -25.68 1.40
N ASP A 686 0.52 -26.09 2.40
CA ASP A 686 1.72 -25.35 2.82
C ASP A 686 2.97 -25.92 2.13
N PHE A 687 3.96 -25.06 1.88
CA PHE A 687 5.27 -25.50 1.41
C PHE A 687 6.38 -25.03 2.34
N THR A 688 7.48 -25.78 2.36
CA THR A 688 8.74 -25.38 3.00
C THR A 688 9.83 -25.26 1.95
N TYR A 689 10.39 -24.07 1.79
CA TYR A 689 11.51 -23.79 0.90
C TYR A 689 12.82 -23.77 1.70
N CYS A 690 13.81 -24.55 1.27
CA CYS A 690 15.15 -24.50 1.86
C CYS A 690 16.05 -23.55 1.06
N ARG A 691 16.39 -22.40 1.64
CA ARG A 691 17.28 -21.41 1.01
C ARG A 691 18.70 -21.91 0.75
N LYS A 692 19.11 -23.02 1.39
CA LYS A 692 20.47 -23.55 1.21
C LYS A 692 20.59 -24.45 -0.01
N CYS A 693 19.71 -25.45 -0.14
CA CYS A 693 19.77 -26.39 -1.24
C CYS A 693 18.79 -26.07 -2.37
N GLY A 694 17.91 -25.08 -2.18
CA GLY A 694 16.96 -24.62 -3.19
C GLY A 694 15.75 -25.53 -3.38
N ILE A 695 15.55 -26.53 -2.52
CA ILE A 695 14.45 -27.50 -2.64
C ILE A 695 13.19 -26.97 -1.99
N LEU A 696 12.06 -27.16 -2.68
CA LEU A 696 10.72 -26.94 -2.16
C LEU A 696 10.11 -28.27 -1.72
N MET A 697 9.64 -28.33 -0.49
CA MET A 697 9.04 -29.52 0.12
C MET A 697 7.57 -29.26 0.39
N HIS A 698 6.75 -30.28 0.19
CA HIS A 698 5.34 -30.30 0.57
C HIS A 698 5.24 -30.32 2.10
N GLY A 699 4.51 -29.36 2.69
CA GLY A 699 4.27 -29.33 4.12
C GLY A 699 5.07 -28.30 4.88
N ARG A 700 4.90 -28.28 6.20
CA ARG A 700 5.72 -27.48 7.13
C ARG A 700 6.74 -28.34 7.85
N HIS A 701 7.98 -28.27 7.41
CA HIS A 701 9.08 -29.06 7.93
C HIS A 701 9.95 -28.26 8.91
N GLU A 702 10.41 -28.91 9.98
CA GLU A 702 11.36 -28.29 10.93
C GLU A 702 12.82 -28.41 10.47
N ARG A 703 13.10 -29.36 9.55
CA ARG A 703 14.40 -29.59 8.92
C ARG A 703 14.20 -29.91 7.44
N CYS A 704 15.18 -29.57 6.62
CA CYS A 704 15.15 -29.97 5.22
C CYS A 704 15.45 -31.47 5.07
N ASP A 705 14.54 -32.21 4.41
CA ASP A 705 14.65 -33.66 4.16
C ASP A 705 15.90 -34.06 3.37
N TYR A 706 16.47 -33.11 2.62
CA TYR A 706 17.59 -33.36 1.71
C TYR A 706 18.95 -32.96 2.30
N CYS A 707 19.04 -31.81 2.97
CA CYS A 707 20.32 -31.28 3.48
C CYS A 707 20.42 -31.24 5.01
N GLY A 708 19.36 -31.63 5.74
CA GLY A 708 19.33 -31.72 7.20
C GLY A 708 19.35 -30.39 7.96
N ARG A 709 19.40 -29.25 7.26
CA ARG A 709 19.47 -27.93 7.91
C ARG A 709 18.16 -27.53 8.57
N ALA A 710 18.28 -26.85 9.71
CA ALA A 710 17.18 -26.43 10.57
C ALA A 710 16.61 -25.04 10.21
N LEU A 711 15.57 -24.65 10.96
CA LEU A 711 14.67 -23.49 10.81
C LEU A 711 15.26 -22.19 10.25
N THR A 712 16.49 -21.78 10.59
CA THR A 712 17.02 -20.46 10.19
C THR A 712 17.21 -20.31 8.67
N VAL A 713 17.30 -21.41 7.92
CA VAL A 713 17.39 -21.39 6.45
C VAL A 713 16.10 -21.79 5.74
N LEU A 714 15.05 -22.15 6.50
CA LEU A 714 13.76 -22.56 5.96
C LEU A 714 12.82 -21.37 5.86
N GLU A 715 12.09 -21.30 4.76
CA GLU A 715 11.01 -20.33 4.54
C GLU A 715 9.72 -21.09 4.30
N TYR A 716 8.66 -20.71 5.00
CA TYR A 716 7.35 -21.35 4.87
C TYR A 716 6.47 -20.53 3.95
N TYR A 717 5.85 -21.18 2.98
CA TYR A 717 4.91 -20.55 2.05
C TYR A 717 3.52 -21.09 2.31
N SER A 718 2.56 -20.17 2.40
CA SER A 718 1.15 -20.46 2.58
C SER A 718 0.34 -19.73 1.53
N LYS A 719 -0.65 -20.39 0.94
CA LYS A 719 -1.56 -19.72 0.00
C LYS A 719 -2.49 -18.78 0.75
N ASN A 720 -2.39 -17.48 0.47
CA ASN A 720 -3.33 -16.46 0.90
C ASN A 720 -4.31 -16.23 -0.27
N LEU A 721 -5.42 -16.98 -0.30
CA LEU A 721 -6.41 -17.06 -1.39
C LEU A 721 -5.82 -17.32 -2.80
N ASN A 722 -5.24 -16.30 -3.41
CA ASN A 722 -4.87 -16.21 -4.82
C ASN A 722 -3.36 -16.42 -5.05
N THR A 723 -2.49 -16.19 -4.05
CA THR A 723 -1.04 -16.37 -4.21
C THR A 723 -0.37 -16.98 -2.98
N TYR A 724 0.79 -17.59 -3.18
CA TYR A 724 1.62 -18.08 -2.08
C TYR A 724 2.50 -16.95 -1.54
N VAL A 725 2.40 -16.73 -0.23
CA VAL A 725 3.21 -15.73 0.48
C VAL A 725 4.08 -16.42 1.52
N ALA A 726 5.30 -15.90 1.69
CA ALA A 726 6.17 -16.36 2.77
C ALA A 726 5.58 -15.90 4.11
N SER A 727 5.40 -16.84 5.05
CA SER A 727 4.88 -16.55 6.39
C SER A 727 5.51 -17.45 7.44
N ASN A 728 6.18 -16.85 8.42
CA ASN A 728 6.74 -17.58 9.56
C ASN A 728 5.67 -18.01 10.57
N GLU A 729 4.47 -17.43 10.51
CA GLU A 729 3.37 -17.80 11.41
C GLU A 729 2.71 -19.09 10.94
N LYS A 730 2.46 -20.04 11.85
CA LYS A 730 1.63 -21.22 11.56
C LYS A 730 0.19 -20.76 11.32
N ARG A 731 -0.37 -21.17 10.18
CA ARG A 731 -1.79 -20.91 9.87
C ARG A 731 -2.65 -21.61 10.93
N ASN A 732 -3.57 -20.89 11.56
CA ASN A 732 -4.59 -21.49 12.41
C ASN A 732 -5.73 -22.02 11.52
N VAL A 733 -5.50 -23.17 10.89
CA VAL A 733 -6.38 -23.76 9.89
C VAL A 733 -6.61 -25.24 10.22
N LYS A 734 -7.87 -25.66 10.28
CA LYS A 734 -8.28 -27.06 10.26
C LYS A 734 -8.49 -27.44 8.79
N GLY A 735 -7.47 -28.04 8.19
CA GLY A 735 -7.56 -28.51 6.80
C GLY A 735 -8.42 -29.76 6.66
N TYR A 736 -8.69 -30.13 5.41
CA TYR A 736 -9.43 -31.32 5.02
C TYR A 736 -8.49 -32.44 4.59
N LEU A 737 -8.80 -33.66 5.06
CA LEU A 737 -8.30 -34.91 4.47
C LEU A 737 -9.34 -35.35 3.44
N LEU A 738 -8.97 -35.38 2.15
CA LEU A 738 -9.87 -35.68 1.03
C LEU A 738 -9.80 -37.13 0.58
#